data_AF-U4UNC5-F1
#
_entry.id   AF-U4UNC5-F1
#
_cell.length_a   1.000
_cell.length_b   1.000
_cell.length_c   1.000
_cell.angle_alpha   90.00
_cell.angle_beta   90.00
_cell.angle_gamma   90.00
#
_symmetry.space_group_name_H-M   'P 1'
#
loop_
_entity.id
_entity.type
_entity.pdbx_description
1 polymer ?
#
loop_
_entity_poly.entity_id
_entity_poly.type
_entity_poly.pdbx_seq_one_letter_code
_entity_poly.pdbx_strand_id
1 'polypeptide(L)'
;MNESSDSLYQTLLPGGSHWSMRVKAGSALRLTDVEGNANLGMLFYNPENLLERYNAPDTLKCQHTFRLTAGHCLYSDMGRIFCGIEQDTFGWHDTVCGTMNAGLAEQRFGALNYQQARNERHQNGYDSFLVELAKYGLGKRDMAACVNWFSKVTVDDEGNLALDARPKPTASITLRFAMDTLVIMHTCPHPLTESDSYPRAAVTVELLANTAPLPAHCLSQEENRGTTMIQTSSRLIKDAVYRAQVGAGDYWLHRIEAGQTLRIVDSEGNQAADTLFFNADDIGERYSMTDTLRGQKNVFLTAGTVLRSNDDRPMLEIVADTCGRHDTLGGACSTESNTVRYSLEKRHMHACRDSWMLAIAAHPQYGLSKQDITHNINFFMNVPVTAQGGLTFADGLSAPGKYVELVAKMNILVLISNCPQLNNPCNGYNPTPIEVAVWTTCATKHRESTMFTCVLIANRGAIAVRIIRTLKQMGVRAVAVYAEADRHSLHVRQADEAFCLGDGSVRETYLDQDKLFAIAKQCGAEAIHPGYGFLSENASFVERCRQQEVIFLGPTPQQMAAFGLKHSARQLAQDNQVPLLPGSGLLRDLEQALVSAREIGYPVMLKSTAGGGGIGMQRCDDAEILSEAFTRVKRLAGNNFADDGVFLEKFVADARHIEVQIFGDGEGNVIALGERDCSAQRRNQKVIEETPAPNLPQPIREALAQTAVRLGKAVNYRSAGTVEYVYDVSSEQFYFLEVNTRLQVEHGVTEMVYGVDIVSWMVQLGAGCLPPLSSLAVSAPQGHAIQVRLYAEDPAKQFQPCAGLLSHVSFPSAPADAELRIDSWIDSGSEVSPFYDPMLAKVIIHAANRHQALNALSQTLRNSSLYGIETNLDYLRHLLNQPAVREGKVITATLGCVTYQPATLDVIAPGTLTSIQDATGRRGYWHVGVPPSGPFDSRSFRLGNRLLGNDEQAAGLEITLRGPTLRFNQDCAIVISGATIDVRLDNQPLPMWQVCNVSAGQTLSLGQVDGEGCRSYLLLAGGIDCPEPTIAQR
;
A
#
# COMPACT_ATOMS: atom_id res chain seq x y z
N MET A 1 0.91 74.08 21.23
CA MET A 1 -0.51 73.75 21.43
C MET A 1 -0.59 72.23 21.32
N ASN A 2 -0.14 71.45 22.31
CA ASN A 2 -0.83 71.08 23.56
C ASN A 2 -2.25 70.54 23.34
N GLU A 3 -2.33 69.28 22.89
CA GLU A 3 -3.29 68.30 23.41
C GLU A 3 -2.51 67.01 23.73
N SER A 4 -2.89 66.39 24.84
CA SER A 4 -2.13 65.46 25.68
C SER A 4 -1.90 64.09 25.06
N SER A 5 -0.75 63.51 25.38
CA SER A 5 -0.38 62.12 25.10
C SER A 5 -1.27 61.13 25.86
N ASP A 6 -2.31 60.60 25.22
CA ASP A 6 -3.16 59.52 25.76
C ASP A 6 -2.66 58.10 25.41
N SER A 7 -1.45 57.99 24.85
CA SER A 7 -0.79 56.70 24.53
C SER A 7 -0.12 56.12 25.79
N LEU A 8 -0.65 55.01 26.29
CA LEU A 8 -0.15 54.28 27.47
C LEU A 8 1.02 53.35 27.13
N TYR A 9 1.07 52.86 25.88
CA TYR A 9 2.10 51.95 25.39
C TYR A 9 2.12 51.96 23.87
N GLN A 10 3.30 51.96 23.26
CA GLN A 10 3.45 51.82 21.81
C GLN A 10 4.61 50.88 21.49
N THR A 11 4.41 49.98 20.52
CA THR A 11 5.47 49.12 19.99
C THR A 11 5.30 48.90 18.49
N LEU A 12 6.42 48.61 17.81
CA LEU A 12 6.43 48.16 16.43
C LEU A 12 6.59 46.64 16.41
N LEU A 13 5.63 45.92 15.84
CA LEU A 13 5.72 44.49 15.59
C LEU A 13 6.28 44.26 14.18
N PRO A 14 7.51 43.75 14.02
CA PRO A 14 8.08 43.44 12.71
C PRO A 14 7.24 42.40 11.97
N GLY A 15 7.29 42.35 10.64
CA GLY A 15 6.62 41.29 9.87
C GLY A 15 7.18 39.90 10.18
N GLY A 16 6.29 38.91 10.30
CA GLY A 16 6.65 37.56 10.75
C GLY A 16 7.07 37.50 12.23
N SER A 17 6.45 38.29 13.10
CA SER A 17 6.63 38.23 14.55
C SER A 17 5.32 37.89 15.26
N HIS A 18 5.41 37.65 16.57
CA HIS A 18 4.28 37.29 17.42
C HIS A 18 4.35 38.05 18.75
N TRP A 19 3.19 38.31 19.35
CA TRP A 19 3.08 39.17 20.53
C TRP A 19 1.80 38.91 21.33
N SER A 20 1.79 39.24 22.62
CA SER A 20 0.60 39.13 23.47
C SER A 20 0.53 40.22 24.53
N MET A 21 -0.69 40.58 24.96
CA MET A 21 -0.93 41.55 26.03
C MET A 21 -2.29 41.33 26.70
N ARG A 22 -2.39 41.65 27.99
CA ARG A 22 -3.68 41.83 28.67
C ARG A 22 -4.11 43.29 28.54
N VAL A 23 -5.23 43.53 27.87
CA VAL A 23 -5.84 44.84 27.69
C VAL A 23 -6.96 45.00 28.70
N LYS A 24 -6.97 46.13 29.42
CA LYS A 24 -8.00 46.43 30.43
C LYS A 24 -9.28 46.97 29.81
N ALA A 25 -10.42 46.58 30.37
CA ALA A 25 -11.72 47.12 30.00
C ALA A 25 -11.70 48.66 29.97
N GLY A 26 -12.33 49.25 28.95
CA GLY A 26 -12.35 50.70 28.70
C GLY A 26 -11.14 51.26 27.95
N SER A 27 -10.06 50.48 27.81
CA SER A 27 -8.91 50.87 26.99
C SER A 27 -9.19 50.66 25.50
N ALA A 28 -8.48 51.38 24.64
CA ALA A 28 -8.52 51.16 23.20
C ALA A 28 -7.15 50.70 22.68
N LEU A 29 -7.15 49.82 21.67
CA LEU A 29 -5.96 49.36 20.98
C LEU A 29 -6.02 49.84 19.54
N ARG A 30 -5.12 50.75 19.17
CA ARG A 30 -4.94 51.22 17.81
C ARG A 30 -3.85 50.39 17.13
N LEU A 31 -4.20 49.84 15.98
CA LEU A 31 -3.32 49.05 15.12
C LEU A 31 -3.13 49.82 13.82
N THR A 32 -1.90 49.96 13.35
CA THR A 32 -1.59 50.69 12.10
C THR A 32 -0.67 49.86 11.22
N ASP A 33 -1.11 49.57 10.00
CA ASP A 33 -0.28 48.96 8.95
C ASP A 33 0.73 49.99 8.42
N VAL A 34 2.01 49.72 8.61
CA VAL A 34 3.08 50.66 8.27
C VAL A 34 3.34 50.69 6.76
N GLU A 35 3.29 49.54 6.10
CA GLU A 35 3.75 49.34 4.71
C GLU A 35 2.58 49.16 3.74
N GLY A 36 1.39 48.83 4.25
CA GLY A 36 0.14 48.73 3.50
C GLY A 36 -0.26 47.33 3.08
N ASN A 37 0.58 46.34 3.34
CA ASN A 37 0.37 44.93 2.99
C ASN A 37 0.51 44.03 4.23
N ALA A 38 0.26 44.55 5.42
CA ALA A 38 0.30 43.75 6.64
C ALA A 38 -0.88 42.79 6.72
N ASN A 39 -0.64 41.65 7.36
CA ASN A 39 -1.68 40.80 7.91
C ASN A 39 -1.42 40.65 9.40
N LEU A 40 -2.37 41.06 10.23
CA LEU A 40 -2.28 40.88 11.68
C LEU A 40 -3.37 39.92 12.15
N GLY A 41 -3.00 38.66 12.35
CA GLY A 41 -3.88 37.67 12.95
C GLY A 41 -3.98 37.88 14.46
N MET A 42 -5.19 37.81 15.03
CA MET A 42 -5.43 38.10 16.44
C MET A 42 -6.45 37.14 17.08
N LEU A 43 -6.12 36.62 18.27
CA LEU A 43 -6.98 35.84 19.14
C LEU A 43 -7.39 36.66 20.38
N PHE A 44 -8.54 36.34 20.96
CA PHE A 44 -9.11 37.02 22.13
C PHE A 44 -9.60 36.02 23.16
N TYR A 45 -9.18 36.20 24.41
CA TYR A 45 -9.59 35.39 25.57
C TYR A 45 -9.92 36.30 26.75
N ASN A 46 -10.84 35.86 27.61
CA ASN A 46 -11.01 36.50 28.91
C ASN A 46 -9.88 36.03 29.86
N PRO A 47 -9.02 36.92 30.38
CA PRO A 47 -7.90 36.53 31.22
C PRO A 47 -8.32 35.96 32.58
N GLU A 48 -9.55 36.21 33.03
CA GLU A 48 -10.11 35.67 34.28
C GLU A 48 -10.83 34.32 34.05
N ASN A 49 -11.18 34.02 32.80
CA ASN A 49 -11.78 32.75 32.41
C ASN A 49 -11.35 32.40 30.99
N LEU A 50 -10.23 31.70 30.84
CA LEU A 50 -9.64 31.38 29.54
C LEU A 50 -10.50 30.44 28.68
N LEU A 51 -11.58 29.86 29.23
CA LEU A 51 -12.58 29.15 28.45
C LEU A 51 -13.49 30.08 27.65
N GLU A 52 -13.61 31.35 28.05
CA GLU A 52 -14.32 32.34 27.26
C GLU A 52 -13.39 32.99 26.24
N ARG A 53 -13.73 32.84 24.98
CA ARG A 53 -12.89 33.25 23.84
C ARG A 53 -13.74 33.75 22.68
N TYR A 54 -13.09 34.38 21.71
CA TYR A 54 -13.76 34.91 20.52
C TYR A 54 -14.57 33.84 19.78
N ASN A 55 -15.77 34.22 19.35
CA ASN A 55 -16.66 33.37 18.57
C ASN A 55 -17.00 34.06 17.25
N ALA A 56 -16.43 33.55 16.14
CA ALA A 56 -16.66 34.13 14.82
C ALA A 56 -18.13 34.00 14.37
N PRO A 57 -18.80 32.84 14.47
CA PRO A 57 -20.21 32.72 14.08
C PRO A 57 -21.12 33.69 14.84
N ASP A 58 -21.00 33.79 16.17
CA ASP A 58 -21.80 34.71 16.97
C ASP A 58 -21.54 36.17 16.56
N THR A 59 -20.30 36.49 16.21
CA THR A 59 -19.91 37.82 15.71
C THR A 59 -20.56 38.15 14.37
N LEU A 60 -20.50 37.23 13.40
CA LEU A 60 -21.05 37.45 12.07
C LEU A 60 -22.59 37.42 12.07
N LYS A 61 -23.18 36.42 12.74
CA LYS A 61 -24.63 36.18 12.70
C LYS A 61 -25.46 37.19 13.47
N CYS A 62 -24.97 37.69 14.62
CA CYS A 62 -25.72 38.66 15.41
C CYS A 62 -25.77 40.03 14.72
N GLN A 63 -24.84 40.28 13.80
CA GLN A 63 -24.70 41.55 13.09
C GLN A 63 -25.08 41.44 11.61
N HIS A 64 -25.50 40.25 11.16
CA HIS A 64 -25.89 40.00 9.76
C HIS A 64 -24.83 40.44 8.75
N THR A 65 -23.57 40.19 9.08
CA THR A 65 -22.42 40.63 8.29
C THR A 65 -21.38 39.52 8.15
N PHE A 66 -20.78 39.42 6.98
CA PHE A 66 -19.54 38.70 6.68
C PHE A 66 -18.32 39.65 6.72
N ARG A 67 -18.56 40.96 6.83
CA ARG A 67 -17.56 42.03 6.83
C ARG A 67 -17.46 42.65 8.21
N LEU A 68 -16.27 42.61 8.81
CA LEU A 68 -15.96 43.43 9.98
C LEU A 68 -15.40 44.80 9.59
N THR A 69 -15.96 45.85 10.18
CA THR A 69 -15.52 47.26 10.02
C THR A 69 -16.05 48.12 11.17
N ALA A 70 -15.78 49.43 11.16
CA ALA A 70 -16.26 50.38 12.17
C ALA A 70 -17.76 50.21 12.48
N GLY A 71 -18.09 50.22 13.77
CA GLY A 71 -19.44 49.99 14.28
C GLY A 71 -19.75 48.54 14.66
N HIS A 72 -18.93 47.56 14.24
CA HIS A 72 -19.13 46.16 14.61
C HIS A 72 -18.47 45.79 15.95
N CYS A 73 -19.01 44.78 16.61
CA CYS A 73 -18.52 44.22 17.87
C CYS A 73 -18.00 42.79 17.68
N LEU A 74 -17.00 42.39 18.47
CA LEU A 74 -16.48 41.02 18.54
C LEU A 74 -17.08 40.34 19.78
N TYR A 75 -17.83 39.27 19.55
CA TYR A 75 -18.52 38.53 20.60
C TYR A 75 -17.69 37.34 21.10
N SER A 76 -17.84 37.04 22.39
CA SER A 76 -17.36 35.80 23.00
C SER A 76 -18.33 34.66 22.76
N ASP A 77 -17.86 33.43 22.96
CA ASP A 77 -18.70 32.23 22.98
C ASP A 77 -19.67 32.18 24.18
N MET A 78 -19.62 33.16 25.08
CA MET A 78 -20.62 33.43 26.12
C MET A 78 -21.48 34.67 25.80
N GLY A 79 -21.49 35.12 24.55
CA GLY A 79 -22.29 36.23 24.04
C GLY A 79 -22.01 37.59 24.66
N ARG A 80 -20.83 37.77 25.29
CA ARG A 80 -20.35 39.07 25.77
C ARG A 80 -19.49 39.75 24.72
N ILE A 81 -19.39 41.07 24.75
CA ILE A 81 -18.55 41.81 23.80
C ILE A 81 -17.13 41.90 24.35
N PHE A 82 -16.14 41.40 23.60
CA PHE A 82 -14.72 41.65 23.89
C PHE A 82 -14.36 43.10 23.58
N CYS A 83 -14.61 43.50 22.34
CA CYS A 83 -14.35 44.84 21.87
C CYS A 83 -15.30 45.27 20.74
N GLY A 84 -15.45 46.58 20.58
CA GLY A 84 -16.07 47.21 19.42
C GLY A 84 -15.01 47.84 18.51
N ILE A 85 -15.26 47.86 17.21
CA ILE A 85 -14.43 48.57 16.23
C ILE A 85 -14.90 50.03 16.18
N GLU A 86 -14.14 50.93 16.80
CA GLU A 86 -14.50 52.34 16.93
C GLU A 86 -14.17 53.14 15.67
N GLN A 87 -12.97 52.93 15.13
CA GLN A 87 -12.48 53.57 13.92
C GLN A 87 -11.82 52.52 13.05
N ASP A 88 -12.07 52.58 11.75
CA ASP A 88 -11.49 51.68 10.76
C ASP A 88 -11.32 52.41 9.44
N THR A 89 -10.08 52.63 9.03
CA THR A 89 -9.73 53.25 7.75
C THR A 89 -9.44 52.22 6.65
N PHE A 90 -9.27 50.94 7.02
CA PHE A 90 -9.06 49.85 6.07
C PHE A 90 -10.39 49.37 5.48
N GLY A 91 -11.41 49.24 6.32
CA GLY A 91 -12.81 49.13 5.98
C GLY A 91 -13.37 47.71 5.90
N TRP A 92 -12.56 46.66 5.92
CA TRP A 92 -13.02 45.26 5.82
C TRP A 92 -11.96 44.31 6.34
N HIS A 93 -12.31 43.43 7.28
CA HIS A 93 -11.37 42.46 7.84
C HIS A 93 -11.85 41.01 7.71
N ASP A 94 -10.90 40.08 7.62
CA ASP A 94 -11.18 38.65 7.47
C ASP A 94 -11.36 37.96 8.82
N THR A 95 -12.36 37.09 8.89
CA THR A 95 -12.69 36.27 10.07
C THR A 95 -12.79 34.78 9.75
N VAL A 96 -12.60 34.37 8.49
CA VAL A 96 -12.98 33.03 8.02
C VAL A 96 -11.84 32.24 7.41
N CYS A 97 -10.72 32.85 7.03
CA CYS A 97 -9.59 32.14 6.43
C CYS A 97 -8.54 31.64 7.43
N GLY A 98 -8.63 32.02 8.70
CA GLY A 98 -7.74 31.53 9.76
C GLY A 98 -6.29 31.96 9.54
N THR A 99 -5.32 31.09 9.85
CA THR A 99 -3.90 31.43 9.74
C THR A 99 -3.11 30.40 8.93
N MET A 100 -1.93 30.79 8.47
CA MET A 100 -1.00 29.92 7.75
C MET A 100 -0.32 28.97 8.74
N ASN A 101 -0.21 27.69 8.38
CA ASN A 101 0.57 26.66 9.08
C ASN A 101 1.91 26.40 8.38
N ALA A 102 2.76 25.57 8.99
CA ALA A 102 4.09 25.26 8.44
C ALA A 102 4.04 24.60 7.05
N GLY A 103 3.15 23.64 6.83
CA GLY A 103 3.03 22.94 5.56
C GLY A 103 2.60 23.86 4.41
N LEU A 104 1.66 24.76 4.65
CA LEU A 104 1.24 25.76 3.67
C LEU A 104 2.33 26.81 3.41
N ALA A 105 3.08 27.20 4.44
CA ALA A 105 4.21 28.11 4.29
C ALA A 105 5.31 27.49 3.40
N GLU A 106 5.63 26.21 3.61
CA GLU A 106 6.57 25.45 2.77
C GLU A 106 6.06 25.27 1.34
N GLN A 107 4.79 24.91 1.16
CA GLN A 107 4.19 24.78 -0.17
C GLN A 107 4.23 26.11 -0.94
N ARG A 108 3.99 27.24 -0.26
CA ARG A 108 3.91 28.55 -0.89
C ARG A 108 5.28 29.17 -1.16
N PHE A 109 6.19 29.10 -0.19
CA PHE A 109 7.45 29.84 -0.22
C PHE A 109 8.68 28.92 -0.38
N GLY A 110 8.47 27.62 -0.55
CA GLY A 110 9.51 26.60 -0.72
C GLY A 110 10.10 26.08 0.58
N ALA A 111 10.69 24.87 0.49
CA ALA A 111 11.43 24.26 1.59
C ALA A 111 12.72 25.03 1.86
N LEU A 112 12.93 25.40 3.12
CA LEU A 112 14.15 26.08 3.55
C LEU A 112 15.22 25.05 3.91
N ASN A 113 16.45 25.22 3.41
CA ASN A 113 17.58 24.47 3.94
C ASN A 113 17.89 24.94 5.38
N TYR A 114 18.70 24.17 6.13
CA TYR A 114 19.03 24.49 7.52
C TYR A 114 19.54 25.93 7.73
N GLN A 115 20.37 26.43 6.81
CA GLN A 115 20.94 27.77 6.89
C GLN A 115 19.87 28.87 6.65
N GLN A 116 18.97 28.65 5.70
CA GLN A 116 17.84 29.56 5.44
C GLN A 116 16.80 29.50 6.55
N ALA A 117 16.50 28.31 7.08
CA ALA A 117 15.59 28.13 8.22
C ALA A 117 16.09 28.88 9.46
N ARG A 118 17.40 28.96 9.66
CA ARG A 118 18.05 29.71 10.75
C ARG A 118 18.03 31.23 10.53
N ASN A 119 18.27 31.70 9.30
CA ASN A 119 18.52 33.14 9.03
C ASN A 119 17.30 33.89 8.46
N GLU A 120 16.48 33.24 7.64
CA GLU A 120 15.34 33.85 6.96
C GLU A 120 14.02 33.50 7.66
N ARG A 121 13.90 32.28 8.21
CA ARG A 121 12.75 31.73 8.97
C ARG A 121 11.39 32.22 8.45
N HIS A 122 10.80 31.50 7.50
CA HIS A 122 9.39 31.65 7.14
C HIS A 122 8.52 31.24 8.34
N GLN A 123 8.28 32.19 9.25
CA GLN A 123 7.36 31.95 10.37
C GLN A 123 5.95 31.73 9.83
N ASN A 124 5.14 31.00 10.56
CA ASN A 124 3.74 30.82 10.22
C ASN A 124 2.90 31.25 11.42
N GLY A 125 1.69 31.69 11.15
CA GLY A 125 0.86 32.29 12.19
C GLY A 125 0.29 31.26 13.17
N TYR A 126 0.10 30.00 12.74
CA TYR A 126 -0.34 28.92 13.62
C TYR A 126 0.68 28.64 14.73
N ASP A 127 1.95 28.40 14.36
CA ASP A 127 3.02 28.16 15.33
C ASP A 127 3.28 29.40 16.19
N SER A 128 3.16 30.59 15.60
CA SER A 128 3.24 31.86 16.32
C SER A 128 2.19 31.98 17.43
N PHE A 129 0.95 31.61 17.15
CA PHE A 129 -0.10 31.56 18.16
C PHE A 129 0.18 30.52 19.23
N LEU A 130 0.64 29.31 18.87
CA LEU A 130 0.98 28.28 19.85
C LEU A 130 2.08 28.73 20.81
N VAL A 131 3.11 29.41 20.31
CA VAL A 131 4.19 29.98 21.14
C VAL A 131 3.66 31.01 22.13
N GLU A 132 2.76 31.89 21.70
CA GLU A 132 2.18 32.92 22.58
C GLU A 132 1.15 32.35 23.56
N LEU A 133 0.29 31.42 23.13
CA LEU A 133 -0.67 30.70 23.97
C LEU A 133 0.02 29.96 25.12
N ALA A 134 1.16 29.33 24.82
CA ALA A 134 1.94 28.58 25.82
C ALA A 134 2.38 29.46 27.01
N LYS A 135 2.58 30.78 26.82
CA LYS A 135 2.92 31.72 27.91
C LYS A 135 1.82 31.83 28.97
N TYR A 136 0.59 31.46 28.63
CA TYR A 136 -0.58 31.54 29.50
C TYR A 136 -1.11 30.16 29.90
N GLY A 137 -0.34 29.09 29.66
CA GLY A 137 -0.75 27.72 29.96
C GLY A 137 -1.80 27.17 28.99
N LEU A 138 -1.99 27.83 27.84
CA LEU A 138 -2.88 27.39 26.77
C LEU A 138 -2.09 26.61 25.73
N GLY A 139 -2.73 25.61 25.15
CA GLY A 139 -2.14 24.75 24.13
C GLY A 139 -2.98 24.70 22.87
N LYS A 140 -2.67 23.70 22.04
CA LYS A 140 -3.33 23.45 20.76
C LYS A 140 -4.85 23.30 20.87
N ARG A 141 -5.34 22.66 21.95
CA ARG A 141 -6.80 22.47 22.20
C ARG A 141 -7.53 23.80 22.39
N ASP A 142 -6.83 24.83 22.85
CA ASP A 142 -7.38 26.14 23.18
C ASP A 142 -7.44 27.10 22.00
N MET A 143 -6.85 26.73 20.85
CA MET A 143 -6.83 27.54 19.63
C MET A 143 -8.25 27.94 19.19
N ALA A 144 -8.53 29.23 19.22
CA ALA A 144 -9.80 29.83 18.78
C ALA A 144 -9.72 30.26 17.30
N ALA A 145 -10.85 30.72 16.73
CA ALA A 145 -10.77 31.47 15.47
C ALA A 145 -9.99 32.77 15.69
N CYS A 146 -9.24 33.18 14.68
CA CYS A 146 -8.59 34.50 14.66
C CYS A 146 -9.37 35.49 13.80
N VAL A 147 -9.12 36.77 14.05
CA VAL A 147 -9.44 37.86 13.11
C VAL A 147 -8.16 38.29 12.45
N ASN A 148 -8.15 38.36 11.12
CA ASN A 148 -7.05 38.86 10.32
C ASN A 148 -7.31 40.32 9.96
N TRP A 149 -6.68 41.22 10.71
CA TRP A 149 -6.73 42.64 10.43
C TRP A 149 -5.89 42.98 9.21
N PHE A 150 -6.29 44.04 8.51
CA PHE A 150 -5.71 44.49 7.22
C PHE A 150 -5.78 43.46 6.08
N SER A 151 -6.61 42.42 6.22
CA SER A 151 -6.89 41.43 5.18
C SER A 151 -8.35 41.53 4.75
N LYS A 152 -8.59 41.80 3.47
CA LYS A 152 -9.95 41.84 2.90
C LYS A 152 -10.22 40.59 2.07
N VAL A 153 -11.04 39.70 2.60
CA VAL A 153 -11.53 38.53 1.87
C VAL A 153 -12.93 38.83 1.32
N THR A 154 -13.05 38.80 0.00
CA THR A 154 -14.33 38.99 -0.72
C THR A 154 -14.96 37.65 -1.07
N VAL A 155 -16.27 37.64 -1.18
CA VAL A 155 -17.08 36.50 -1.62
C VAL A 155 -17.99 36.93 -2.77
N ASP A 156 -18.10 36.12 -3.82
CA ASP A 156 -19.05 36.33 -4.91
C ASP A 156 -20.40 35.65 -4.63
N ASP A 157 -21.37 35.80 -5.55
CA ASP A 157 -22.73 35.26 -5.37
C ASP A 157 -22.75 33.71 -5.39
N GLU A 158 -21.74 33.09 -6.00
CA GLU A 158 -21.50 31.63 -6.00
C GLU A 158 -20.75 31.14 -4.75
N GLY A 159 -20.32 32.06 -3.88
CA GLY A 159 -19.62 31.76 -2.63
C GLY A 159 -18.10 31.63 -2.75
N ASN A 160 -17.49 31.93 -3.90
CA ASN A 160 -16.05 31.82 -4.08
C ASN A 160 -15.30 32.91 -3.32
N LEU A 161 -14.23 32.51 -2.65
CA LEU A 161 -13.40 33.37 -1.81
C LEU A 161 -12.18 33.90 -2.55
N ALA A 162 -11.92 35.20 -2.43
CA ALA A 162 -10.71 35.83 -2.95
C ALA A 162 -10.14 36.85 -1.96
N LEU A 163 -8.80 36.94 -1.90
CA LEU A 163 -8.11 37.98 -1.12
C LEU A 163 -7.90 39.22 -1.99
N ASP A 164 -8.45 40.36 -1.55
CA ASP A 164 -8.22 41.67 -2.14
C ASP A 164 -6.90 42.25 -1.61
N ALA A 165 -5.79 41.86 -2.25
CA ALA A 165 -4.42 42.16 -1.79
C ALA A 165 -3.93 43.59 -2.12
N ARG A 166 -4.82 44.55 -2.37
CA ARG A 166 -4.42 45.92 -2.72
C ARG A 166 -3.81 46.64 -1.51
N PRO A 167 -2.55 47.11 -1.58
CA PRO A 167 -1.91 47.74 -0.44
C PRO A 167 -2.60 49.04 0.00
N LYS A 168 -2.76 49.25 1.31
CA LYS A 168 -3.25 50.49 1.93
C LYS A 168 -2.31 50.97 3.04
N PRO A 169 -1.16 51.59 2.68
CA PRO A 169 -0.21 52.07 3.67
C PRO A 169 -0.87 53.01 4.66
N THR A 170 -0.46 52.96 5.93
CA THR A 170 -0.98 53.78 7.04
C THR A 170 -2.44 53.53 7.42
N ALA A 171 -3.08 52.50 6.86
CA ALA A 171 -4.41 52.10 7.31
C ALA A 171 -4.36 51.70 8.78
N SER A 172 -5.29 52.22 9.57
CA SER A 172 -5.42 51.98 10.99
C SER A 172 -6.82 51.52 11.38
N ILE A 173 -6.89 50.70 12.42
CA ILE A 173 -8.11 50.29 13.13
C ILE A 173 -7.94 50.54 14.63
N THR A 174 -9.01 50.99 15.29
CA THR A 174 -9.04 51.20 16.75
C THR A 174 -10.11 50.28 17.37
N LEU A 175 -9.68 49.37 18.24
CA LEU A 175 -10.51 48.40 18.96
C LEU A 175 -10.72 48.87 20.40
N ARG A 176 -11.98 49.06 20.82
CA ARG A 176 -12.31 49.48 22.18
C ARG A 176 -12.82 48.30 23.01
N PHE A 177 -12.12 47.97 24.08
CA PHE A 177 -12.41 46.77 24.86
C PHE A 177 -13.51 47.01 25.90
N ALA A 178 -14.57 46.20 25.86
CA ALA A 178 -15.68 46.26 26.80
C ALA A 178 -15.44 45.39 28.05
N MET A 179 -14.46 44.48 28.01
CA MET A 179 -13.99 43.70 29.16
C MET A 179 -12.47 43.54 29.15
N ASP A 180 -11.92 43.11 30.29
CA ASP A 180 -10.52 42.69 30.35
C ASP A 180 -10.31 41.56 29.34
N THR A 181 -9.30 41.70 28.48
CA THR A 181 -9.09 40.81 27.34
C THR A 181 -7.62 40.49 27.17
N LEU A 182 -7.29 39.21 27.14
CA LEU A 182 -6.00 38.74 26.67
C LEU A 182 -6.05 38.71 25.14
N VAL A 183 -5.16 39.49 24.53
CA VAL A 183 -4.95 39.51 23.08
C VAL A 183 -3.65 38.81 22.73
N ILE A 184 -3.70 37.97 21.70
CA ILE A 184 -2.54 37.25 21.16
C ILE A 184 -2.51 37.53 19.66
N MET A 185 -1.34 37.87 19.12
CA MET A 185 -1.20 38.37 17.76
C MET A 185 -0.01 37.75 17.02
N HIS A 186 -0.10 37.72 15.68
CA HIS A 186 1.05 37.53 14.79
C HIS A 186 0.97 38.46 13.58
N THR A 187 2.12 38.78 12.98
CA THR A 187 2.24 39.54 11.71
C THR A 187 2.68 38.66 10.54
N CYS A 188 2.42 37.35 10.61
CA CYS A 188 2.71 36.40 9.53
C CYS A 188 1.78 36.62 8.31
N PRO A 189 2.20 36.21 7.09
CA PRO A 189 1.42 36.35 5.87
C PRO A 189 0.01 35.73 5.97
N HIS A 190 -0.96 36.35 5.29
CA HIS A 190 -2.31 35.80 5.20
C HIS A 190 -2.31 34.46 4.45
N PRO A 191 -3.10 33.44 4.85
CA PRO A 191 -3.11 32.12 4.20
C PRO A 191 -3.48 32.12 2.71
N LEU A 192 -4.28 33.10 2.27
CA LEU A 192 -4.63 33.29 0.85
C LEU A 192 -3.63 34.16 0.06
N THR A 193 -2.47 34.50 0.63
CA THR A 193 -1.45 35.30 -0.07
C THR A 193 -0.92 34.54 -1.28
N GLU A 194 -0.88 35.20 -2.45
CA GLU A 194 -0.40 34.62 -3.71
C GLU A 194 1.01 35.12 -4.12
N SER A 195 1.67 35.93 -3.28
CA SER A 195 3.04 36.40 -3.51
C SER A 195 4.06 35.26 -3.55
N ASP A 196 4.99 35.32 -4.50
CA ASP A 196 6.15 34.41 -4.63
C ASP A 196 7.22 34.64 -3.55
N SER A 197 7.18 35.79 -2.86
CA SER A 197 8.10 36.14 -1.78
C SER A 197 7.36 36.30 -0.45
N TYR A 198 8.01 35.89 0.65
CA TYR A 198 7.44 35.98 1.99
C TYR A 198 7.31 37.45 2.43
N PRO A 199 6.08 38.01 2.56
CA PRO A 199 5.90 39.41 2.93
C PRO A 199 6.25 39.64 4.40
N ARG A 200 6.92 40.77 4.69
CA ARG A 200 7.43 41.12 6.04
C ARG A 200 6.92 42.49 6.54
N ALA A 201 5.67 42.79 6.25
CA ALA A 201 5.05 44.06 6.64
C ALA A 201 4.87 44.19 8.15
N ALA A 202 5.31 45.32 8.71
CA ALA A 202 5.24 45.61 10.13
C ALA A 202 3.93 46.32 10.52
N VAL A 203 3.51 46.13 11.78
CA VAL A 203 2.33 46.77 12.36
C VAL A 203 2.71 47.53 13.62
N THR A 204 2.27 48.78 13.73
CA THR A 204 2.37 49.54 14.98
C THR A 204 1.18 49.22 15.87
N VAL A 205 1.45 48.90 17.14
CA VAL A 205 0.45 48.61 18.17
C VAL A 205 0.53 49.69 19.24
N GLU A 206 -0.57 50.39 19.45
CA GLU A 206 -0.69 51.51 20.40
C GLU A 206 -1.87 51.28 21.36
N LEU A 207 -1.60 51.26 22.67
CA LEU A 207 -2.60 51.20 23.73
C LEU A 207 -2.97 52.62 24.15
N LEU A 208 -4.24 52.97 24.09
CA LEU A 208 -4.76 54.30 24.40
C LEU A 208 -5.56 54.29 25.70
N ALA A 209 -5.41 55.36 26.48
CA ALA A 209 -6.15 55.60 27.71
C ALA A 209 -7.63 55.95 27.46
N ASN A 210 -8.43 55.76 28.50
CA ASN A 210 -9.88 55.90 28.54
C ASN A 210 -10.38 57.32 28.13
N THR A 211 -11.07 57.45 26.99
CA THR A 211 -11.53 58.76 26.48
C THR A 211 -13.05 58.93 26.23
N ALA A 212 -13.93 57.93 26.35
CA ALA A 212 -15.40 58.09 26.22
C ALA A 212 -16.19 56.76 26.41
N PRO A 213 -17.50 56.80 26.74
CA PRO A 213 -18.36 55.61 26.88
C PRO A 213 -18.66 54.89 25.55
N LEU A 214 -18.89 53.56 25.63
CA LEU A 214 -19.19 52.64 24.52
C LEU A 214 -20.50 53.00 23.78
N PRO A 215 -20.62 52.76 22.45
CA PRO A 215 -21.90 52.86 21.73
C PRO A 215 -22.92 51.83 22.24
N ALA A 216 -24.18 52.25 22.40
CA ALA A 216 -25.30 51.38 22.77
C ALA A 216 -25.91 50.67 21.53
N HIS A 217 -26.35 49.43 21.74
CA HIS A 217 -26.90 48.47 20.76
C HIS A 217 -28.00 49.02 19.82
N CYS A 218 -27.98 48.58 18.56
CA CYS A 218 -29.15 48.58 17.67
C CYS A 218 -29.76 47.17 17.61
N LEU A 219 -31.04 47.04 17.94
CA LEU A 219 -31.91 45.90 17.65
C LEU A 219 -33.11 46.39 16.85
N SER A 220 -33.35 45.86 15.65
CA SER A 220 -34.69 45.65 15.06
C SER A 220 -34.59 45.01 13.67
N GLN A 221 -35.35 43.94 13.40
CA GLN A 221 -36.59 43.97 12.60
C GLN A 221 -37.27 42.59 12.51
N GLU A 222 -38.58 42.64 12.31
CA GLU A 222 -39.65 41.65 12.55
C GLU A 222 -39.91 40.61 11.44
N GLU A 223 -40.77 39.64 11.81
CA GLU A 223 -41.29 38.43 11.16
C GLU A 223 -42.07 38.60 9.83
N ASN A 224 -42.16 37.53 9.03
CA ASN A 224 -43.44 37.12 8.42
C ASN A 224 -43.50 35.62 8.05
N ARG A 225 -44.63 34.97 8.37
CA ARG A 225 -44.89 33.52 8.26
C ARG A 225 -45.77 33.16 7.05
N GLY A 226 -45.57 31.97 6.48
CA GLY A 226 -46.53 31.29 5.61
C GLY A 226 -46.26 29.78 5.54
N THR A 227 -47.21 28.95 5.99
CA THR A 227 -47.09 27.48 6.06
C THR A 227 -47.98 26.82 5.00
N THR A 228 -47.52 25.77 4.33
CA THR A 228 -48.40 24.84 3.59
C THR A 228 -47.83 23.42 3.62
N MET A 229 -48.62 22.45 4.09
CA MET A 229 -48.28 21.02 4.19
C MET A 229 -48.74 20.24 2.94
N ILE A 230 -47.92 19.30 2.43
CA ILE A 230 -48.35 18.19 1.55
C ILE A 230 -47.55 16.89 1.87
N GLN A 231 -48.26 15.76 1.76
CA GLN A 231 -47.96 14.40 2.21
C GLN A 231 -46.77 13.66 1.56
N THR A 232 -46.25 12.69 2.32
CA THR A 232 -45.06 11.86 2.13
C THR A 232 -45.28 10.52 1.42
N SER A 233 -44.20 9.98 0.82
CA SER A 233 -43.99 8.54 0.65
C SER A 233 -42.48 8.21 0.64
N SER A 234 -42.00 7.44 1.61
CA SER A 234 -40.58 7.06 1.76
C SER A 234 -40.29 5.69 1.17
N ARG A 235 -39.10 5.51 0.57
CA ARG A 235 -38.53 4.21 0.17
C ARG A 235 -37.31 3.88 1.04
N LEU A 236 -37.32 2.67 1.58
CA LEU A 236 -36.33 2.10 2.50
C LEU A 236 -34.98 1.82 1.83
N ILE A 237 -33.89 2.23 2.48
CA ILE A 237 -32.52 1.77 2.23
C ILE A 237 -32.34 0.42 2.96
N LYS A 238 -31.62 -0.57 2.43
CA LYS A 238 -31.55 -1.94 3.03
C LYS A 238 -30.25 -2.30 3.76
N ASP A 239 -29.17 -1.51 3.66
CA ASP A 239 -27.82 -2.00 4.00
C ASP A 239 -27.03 -1.16 5.04
N ALA A 240 -27.71 -0.53 6.01
CA ALA A 240 -27.00 0.24 7.04
C ALA A 240 -26.65 -0.61 8.27
N VAL A 241 -25.42 -0.49 8.79
CA VAL A 241 -24.96 -1.14 10.03
C VAL A 241 -25.53 -0.43 11.26
N TYR A 242 -25.85 0.85 11.13
CA TYR A 242 -26.48 1.66 12.17
C TYR A 242 -27.51 2.63 11.57
N ARG A 243 -28.65 2.81 12.25
CA ARG A 243 -29.65 3.84 11.94
C ARG A 243 -30.25 4.42 13.21
N ALA A 244 -30.49 5.72 13.20
CA ALA A 244 -31.28 6.39 14.22
C ALA A 244 -32.09 7.53 13.61
N GLN A 245 -33.22 7.82 14.23
CA GLN A 245 -33.96 9.06 14.04
C GLN A 245 -33.64 9.98 15.21
N VAL A 246 -33.36 11.25 14.93
CA VAL A 246 -33.02 12.27 15.93
C VAL A 246 -34.14 13.30 15.97
N GLY A 247 -34.85 13.38 17.09
CA GLY A 247 -35.95 14.33 17.28
C GLY A 247 -35.48 15.78 17.25
N ALA A 248 -36.36 16.73 16.94
CA ALA A 248 -36.03 18.14 16.99
C ALA A 248 -35.64 18.56 18.42
N GLY A 249 -34.50 19.23 18.58
CA GLY A 249 -33.91 19.57 19.88
C GLY A 249 -33.10 18.46 20.53
N ASP A 250 -33.09 17.24 19.99
CA ASP A 250 -32.26 16.15 20.50
C ASP A 250 -30.83 16.21 19.95
N TYR A 251 -29.96 15.39 20.53
CA TYR A 251 -28.60 15.17 20.06
C TYR A 251 -28.40 13.75 19.54
N TRP A 252 -27.37 13.57 18.74
CA TRP A 252 -26.85 12.27 18.36
C TRP A 252 -25.32 12.29 18.44
N LEU A 253 -24.75 11.33 19.18
CA LEU A 253 -23.31 11.18 19.33
C LEU A 253 -22.91 9.76 18.93
N HIS A 254 -21.99 9.64 17.96
CA HIS A 254 -21.55 8.34 17.47
C HIS A 254 -20.12 8.37 16.96
N ARG A 255 -19.40 7.27 17.19
CA ARG A 255 -18.08 7.04 16.60
C ARG A 255 -18.24 6.36 15.25
N ILE A 256 -17.56 6.86 14.24
CA ILE A 256 -17.52 6.37 12.87
C ILE A 256 -16.07 6.05 12.55
N GLU A 257 -15.79 4.82 12.13
CA GLU A 257 -14.42 4.39 11.80
C GLU A 257 -14.00 4.88 10.41
N ALA A 258 -12.69 4.98 10.19
CA ALA A 258 -12.14 5.34 8.89
C ALA A 258 -12.68 4.41 7.78
N GLY A 259 -13.14 4.99 6.67
CA GLY A 259 -13.74 4.27 5.54
C GLY A 259 -15.24 4.00 5.67
N GLN A 260 -15.90 4.38 6.76
CA GLN A 260 -17.36 4.35 6.85
C GLN A 260 -17.99 5.63 6.27
N THR A 261 -19.19 5.49 5.70
CA THR A 261 -20.04 6.61 5.28
C THR A 261 -21.06 6.93 6.36
N LEU A 262 -21.16 8.22 6.72
CA LEU A 262 -22.29 8.83 7.41
C LEU A 262 -23.26 9.41 6.38
N ARG A 263 -24.55 9.09 6.47
CA ARG A 263 -25.61 9.86 5.81
C ARG A 263 -26.46 10.57 6.84
N ILE A 264 -26.71 11.85 6.59
CA ILE A 264 -27.71 12.65 7.31
C ILE A 264 -28.82 12.93 6.31
N VAL A 265 -30.06 12.65 6.69
CA VAL A 265 -31.26 12.83 5.87
C VAL A 265 -32.21 13.78 6.58
N ASP A 266 -32.64 14.81 5.87
CA ASP A 266 -33.73 15.66 6.29
C ASP A 266 -35.06 15.02 5.86
N SER A 267 -35.77 14.40 6.81
CA SER A 267 -36.93 13.54 6.50
C SER A 267 -38.15 14.33 6.02
N GLU A 268 -38.31 15.58 6.48
CA GLU A 268 -39.50 16.40 6.22
C GLU A 268 -39.21 17.70 5.47
N GLY A 269 -37.93 17.98 5.17
CA GLY A 269 -37.52 19.18 4.47
C GLY A 269 -37.31 20.36 5.41
N ASN A 270 -36.50 21.30 4.95
CA ASN A 270 -36.09 22.51 5.64
C ASN A 270 -35.40 22.33 6.99
N GLN A 271 -35.13 21.13 7.51
CA GLN A 271 -34.55 20.97 8.85
C GLN A 271 -33.03 21.11 8.86
N ALA A 272 -32.50 21.96 9.76
CA ALA A 272 -31.07 22.14 9.96
C ALA A 272 -30.48 21.13 10.97
N ALA A 273 -29.33 20.56 10.62
CA ALA A 273 -28.57 19.63 11.46
C ALA A 273 -27.18 20.20 11.81
N ASP A 274 -27.04 20.68 13.04
CA ASP A 274 -25.81 21.32 13.52
C ASP A 274 -24.82 20.25 13.99
N THR A 275 -23.67 20.14 13.33
CA THR A 275 -22.77 18.99 13.46
C THR A 275 -21.34 19.37 13.80
N LEU A 276 -20.79 18.74 14.83
CA LEU A 276 -19.39 18.79 15.23
C LEU A 276 -18.69 17.48 14.88
N PHE A 277 -17.42 17.57 14.48
CA PHE A 277 -16.57 16.43 14.15
C PHE A 277 -15.24 16.51 14.91
N PHE A 278 -14.86 15.41 15.54
CA PHE A 278 -13.59 15.26 16.25
C PHE A 278 -12.88 14.02 15.72
N ASN A 279 -11.55 14.00 15.76
CA ASN A 279 -10.82 12.74 15.66
C ASN A 279 -11.17 11.91 16.91
N ALA A 280 -11.67 10.69 16.71
CA ALA A 280 -12.13 9.83 17.79
C ALA A 280 -10.98 9.33 18.69
N ASP A 281 -9.75 9.37 18.20
CA ASP A 281 -8.55 8.92 18.90
C ASP A 281 -7.75 10.10 19.50
N ASP A 282 -8.02 11.34 19.07
CA ASP A 282 -7.50 12.58 19.66
C ASP A 282 -8.52 13.71 19.50
N ILE A 283 -9.35 13.94 20.52
CA ILE A 283 -10.37 15.00 20.52
C ILE A 283 -9.80 16.42 20.43
N GLY A 284 -8.48 16.60 20.65
CA GLY A 284 -7.80 17.87 20.43
C GLY A 284 -7.73 18.24 18.95
N GLU A 285 -7.83 17.25 18.07
CA GLU A 285 -7.97 17.43 16.63
C GLU A 285 -9.46 17.38 16.25
N ARG A 286 -9.93 18.45 15.62
CA ARG A 286 -11.36 18.67 15.32
C ARG A 286 -11.54 19.41 14.01
N TYR A 287 -12.75 19.37 13.47
CA TYR A 287 -13.12 20.11 12.26
C TYR A 287 -12.71 21.58 12.36
N SER A 288 -12.11 22.07 11.29
CA SER A 288 -11.76 23.46 11.10
C SER A 288 -12.47 24.02 9.88
N MET A 289 -13.40 24.93 10.13
CA MET A 289 -14.00 25.77 9.10
C MET A 289 -12.91 26.49 8.30
N THR A 290 -11.96 27.12 8.97
CA THR A 290 -10.94 27.94 8.31
C THR A 290 -10.06 27.16 7.34
N ASP A 291 -9.61 25.96 7.73
CA ASP A 291 -8.78 25.09 6.88
C ASP A 291 -9.60 24.50 5.72
N THR A 292 -10.87 24.17 5.97
CA THR A 292 -11.81 23.67 4.95
C THR A 292 -12.08 24.73 3.89
N LEU A 293 -12.50 25.94 4.30
CA LEU A 293 -12.79 27.05 3.39
C LEU A 293 -11.56 27.49 2.61
N ARG A 294 -10.38 27.52 3.25
CA ARG A 294 -9.11 27.80 2.58
C ARG A 294 -8.79 26.78 1.49
N GLY A 295 -8.98 25.49 1.80
CA GLY A 295 -8.70 24.39 0.87
C GLY A 295 -9.57 24.42 -0.38
N GLN A 296 -10.86 24.74 -0.24
CA GLN A 296 -11.80 24.74 -1.37
C GLN A 296 -12.02 26.13 -2.01
N LYS A 297 -11.61 27.22 -1.35
CA LYS A 297 -11.85 28.61 -1.76
C LYS A 297 -13.33 28.93 -2.06
N ASN A 298 -14.25 28.32 -1.32
CA ASN A 298 -15.70 28.58 -1.42
C ASN A 298 -16.32 28.49 -0.01
N VAL A 299 -17.26 29.37 0.34
CA VAL A 299 -17.92 29.40 1.67
C VAL A 299 -18.96 28.31 1.88
N PHE A 300 -19.48 27.73 0.80
CA PHE A 300 -20.49 26.69 0.83
C PHE A 300 -19.84 25.30 0.77
N LEU A 301 -20.42 24.36 1.50
CA LEU A 301 -20.03 22.95 1.41
C LEU A 301 -20.96 22.24 0.45
N THR A 302 -20.41 21.42 -0.44
CA THR A 302 -21.15 20.67 -1.46
C THR A 302 -20.47 19.31 -1.71
N ALA A 303 -21.00 18.51 -2.64
CA ALA A 303 -20.35 17.27 -3.06
C ALA A 303 -18.92 17.54 -3.58
N GLY A 304 -17.95 16.76 -3.10
CA GLY A 304 -16.52 16.92 -3.35
C GLY A 304 -15.79 17.75 -2.30
N THR A 305 -16.48 18.43 -1.39
CA THR A 305 -15.83 19.18 -0.30
C THR A 305 -15.13 18.22 0.67
N VAL A 306 -13.83 18.42 0.89
CA VAL A 306 -13.04 17.72 1.90
C VAL A 306 -13.02 18.54 3.18
N LEU A 307 -13.65 18.02 4.24
CA LEU A 307 -13.65 18.61 5.58
C LEU A 307 -12.29 18.37 6.24
N ARG A 308 -11.64 19.43 6.69
CA ARG A 308 -10.27 19.40 7.24
C ARG A 308 -10.26 19.65 8.74
N SER A 309 -9.29 19.06 9.44
CA SER A 309 -9.05 19.32 10.86
C SER A 309 -8.28 20.63 11.08
N ASN A 310 -8.17 21.06 12.34
CA ASN A 310 -7.27 22.11 12.80
C ASN A 310 -5.77 21.77 12.65
N ASP A 311 -5.43 20.58 12.18
CA ASP A 311 -4.08 20.19 11.71
C ASP A 311 -3.98 20.15 10.18
N ASP A 312 -5.00 20.64 9.48
CA ASP A 312 -5.09 20.61 8.02
C ASP A 312 -5.07 19.19 7.43
N ARG A 313 -5.54 18.20 8.21
CA ARG A 313 -5.68 16.81 7.75
C ARG A 313 -7.11 16.55 7.25
N PRO A 314 -7.30 15.84 6.13
CA PRO A 314 -8.63 15.41 5.69
C PRO A 314 -9.32 14.55 6.76
N MET A 315 -10.46 14.99 7.29
CA MET A 315 -11.27 14.25 8.27
C MET A 315 -12.38 13.47 7.57
N LEU A 316 -13.14 14.14 6.72
CA LEU A 316 -14.28 13.59 5.98
C LEU A 316 -14.31 14.17 4.57
N GLU A 317 -14.97 13.50 3.63
CA GLU A 317 -15.28 14.03 2.30
C GLU A 317 -16.78 13.90 2.04
N ILE A 318 -17.41 14.98 1.60
CA ILE A 318 -18.81 14.93 1.16
C ILE A 318 -18.84 14.23 -0.20
N VAL A 319 -19.29 12.98 -0.25
CA VAL A 319 -19.30 12.16 -1.48
C VAL A 319 -20.61 12.23 -2.24
N ALA A 320 -21.70 12.58 -1.54
CA ALA A 320 -22.99 12.86 -2.15
C ALA A 320 -23.67 13.99 -1.40
N ASP A 321 -24.26 14.92 -2.14
CA ASP A 321 -25.07 15.99 -1.61
C ASP A 321 -26.24 16.20 -2.59
N THR A 322 -27.46 16.02 -2.09
CA THR A 322 -28.67 16.21 -2.88
C THR A 322 -29.33 17.57 -2.64
N CYS A 323 -28.88 18.31 -1.62
CA CYS A 323 -29.28 19.68 -1.31
C CYS A 323 -28.48 20.69 -2.13
N GLY A 324 -27.21 20.38 -2.41
CA GLY A 324 -26.29 21.12 -3.28
C GLY A 324 -25.49 22.21 -2.57
N ARG A 325 -25.87 22.57 -1.34
CA ARG A 325 -25.29 23.67 -0.57
C ARG A 325 -25.58 23.53 0.91
N HIS A 326 -24.55 23.70 1.74
CA HIS A 326 -24.64 23.73 3.19
C HIS A 326 -23.82 24.87 3.80
N ASP A 327 -24.20 25.29 5.01
CA ASP A 327 -23.58 26.39 5.72
C ASP A 327 -22.54 25.92 6.75
N THR A 328 -21.51 26.75 6.95
CA THR A 328 -20.57 26.63 8.06
C THR A 328 -20.31 27.97 8.76
N LEU A 329 -20.96 29.06 8.35
CA LEU A 329 -20.74 30.43 8.85
C LEU A 329 -21.70 30.82 9.97
N GLY A 330 -22.97 30.42 9.87
CA GLY A 330 -24.04 30.81 10.79
C GLY A 330 -23.86 30.24 12.20
N GLY A 331 -23.28 29.04 12.29
CA GLY A 331 -23.00 28.34 13.54
C GLY A 331 -24.24 28.00 14.36
N ALA A 332 -24.08 27.12 15.35
CA ALA A 332 -25.17 26.67 16.20
C ALA A 332 -25.74 27.81 17.07
N CYS A 333 -27.05 27.76 17.34
CA CYS A 333 -27.66 28.69 18.28
C CYS A 333 -27.25 28.40 19.74
N SER A 334 -27.20 29.45 20.54
CA SER A 334 -26.89 29.40 21.97
C SER A 334 -27.85 30.29 22.75
N THR A 335 -27.99 30.03 24.05
CA THR A 335 -28.75 30.88 24.97
C THR A 335 -28.35 32.36 24.83
N GLU A 336 -27.05 32.63 24.74
CA GLU A 336 -26.50 33.98 24.69
C GLU A 336 -26.70 34.64 23.33
N SER A 337 -26.50 33.93 22.22
CA SER A 337 -26.77 34.46 20.88
C SER A 337 -28.26 34.68 20.64
N ASN A 338 -29.13 33.84 21.19
CA ASN A 338 -30.58 34.04 21.15
C ASN A 338 -31.02 35.29 21.91
N THR A 339 -30.38 35.57 23.06
CA THR A 339 -30.64 36.79 23.85
C THR A 339 -30.30 38.05 23.06
N VAL A 340 -29.17 38.05 22.36
CA VAL A 340 -28.75 39.17 21.51
C VAL A 340 -29.68 39.33 20.31
N ARG A 341 -30.12 38.24 19.68
CA ARG A 341 -30.89 38.29 18.42
C ARG A 341 -32.40 38.50 18.59
N TYR A 342 -32.99 37.98 19.67
CA TYR A 342 -34.45 37.86 19.83
C TYR A 342 -34.96 38.42 21.16
N SER A 343 -34.15 39.23 21.85
CA SER A 343 -34.45 39.83 23.15
C SER A 343 -34.31 38.88 24.36
N LEU A 344 -34.24 39.48 25.56
CA LEU A 344 -33.86 38.82 26.81
C LEU A 344 -34.84 37.74 27.28
N GLU A 345 -36.12 37.89 26.96
CA GLU A 345 -37.17 36.92 27.29
C GLU A 345 -36.99 35.57 26.59
N LYS A 346 -36.21 35.52 25.50
CA LYS A 346 -35.91 34.28 24.76
C LYS A 346 -34.69 33.54 25.28
N ARG A 347 -34.06 34.03 26.36
CA ARG A 347 -32.86 33.43 26.98
C ARG A 347 -33.05 31.98 27.44
N HIS A 348 -34.27 31.58 27.82
CA HIS A 348 -34.54 30.23 28.34
C HIS A 348 -35.00 29.24 27.26
N MET A 349 -34.94 29.62 25.99
CA MET A 349 -35.31 28.74 24.89
C MET A 349 -34.19 27.73 24.61
N HIS A 350 -34.57 26.47 24.47
CA HIS A 350 -33.65 25.38 24.12
C HIS A 350 -32.88 25.69 22.84
N ALA A 351 -31.56 25.62 22.91
CA ALA A 351 -30.65 25.91 21.82
C ALA A 351 -29.81 24.68 21.45
N CYS A 352 -29.23 24.67 20.24
CA CYS A 352 -28.42 23.55 19.77
C CYS A 352 -27.20 23.27 20.67
N ARG A 353 -26.60 24.32 21.24
CA ARG A 353 -25.54 24.15 22.24
C ARG A 353 -26.02 23.43 23.52
N ASP A 354 -27.29 23.58 23.91
CA ASP A 354 -27.84 22.86 25.06
C ASP A 354 -27.94 21.36 24.77
N SER A 355 -28.35 20.98 23.54
CA SER A 355 -28.33 19.58 23.09
C SER A 355 -26.91 18.98 23.14
N TRP A 356 -25.89 19.71 22.70
CA TRP A 356 -24.51 19.25 22.81
C TRP A 356 -24.00 19.15 24.25
N MET A 357 -24.36 20.09 25.12
CA MET A 357 -24.01 20.01 26.54
C MET A 357 -24.65 18.79 27.21
N LEU A 358 -25.89 18.44 26.84
CA LEU A 358 -26.54 17.20 27.25
C LEU A 358 -25.80 15.97 26.74
N ALA A 359 -25.37 15.97 25.48
CA ALA A 359 -24.57 14.88 24.91
C ALA A 359 -23.23 14.70 25.64
N ILE A 360 -22.51 15.79 25.89
CA ILE A 360 -21.23 15.77 26.60
C ILE A 360 -21.42 15.23 28.02
N ALA A 361 -22.47 15.67 28.72
CA ALA A 361 -22.78 15.19 30.07
C ALA A 361 -23.19 13.71 30.09
N ALA A 362 -23.91 13.24 29.09
CA ALA A 362 -24.36 11.85 28.97
C ALA A 362 -23.24 10.88 28.55
N HIS A 363 -22.18 11.39 27.91
CA HIS A 363 -21.09 10.58 27.36
C HIS A 363 -19.69 11.01 27.84
N PRO A 364 -19.42 11.00 29.16
CA PRO A 364 -18.16 11.45 29.73
C PRO A 364 -16.94 10.63 29.26
N GLN A 365 -17.15 9.41 28.77
CA GLN A 365 -16.09 8.53 28.27
C GLN A 365 -15.30 9.10 27.09
N TYR A 366 -15.86 10.04 26.34
CA TYR A 366 -15.17 10.66 25.21
C TYR A 366 -14.30 11.87 25.60
N GLY A 367 -14.28 12.27 26.88
CA GLY A 367 -13.41 13.35 27.35
C GLY A 367 -13.73 14.75 26.80
N LEU A 368 -14.89 14.90 26.15
CA LEU A 368 -15.40 16.18 25.68
C LEU A 368 -15.81 17.05 26.88
N SER A 369 -15.68 18.36 26.72
CA SER A 369 -16.15 19.36 27.66
C SER A 369 -16.67 20.58 26.89
N LYS A 370 -17.20 21.58 27.62
CA LYS A 370 -17.67 22.83 27.03
C LYS A 370 -16.62 23.51 26.13
N GLN A 371 -15.33 23.34 26.43
CA GLN A 371 -14.22 23.92 25.66
C GLN A 371 -14.05 23.33 24.25
N ASP A 372 -14.70 22.20 23.95
CA ASP A 372 -14.58 21.52 22.66
C ASP A 372 -15.71 21.93 21.69
N ILE A 373 -16.74 22.62 22.20
CA ILE A 373 -17.79 23.22 21.38
C ILE A 373 -17.21 24.45 20.68
N THR A 374 -16.93 24.30 19.38
CA THR A 374 -16.30 25.35 18.55
C THR A 374 -17.13 25.62 17.29
N HIS A 375 -16.48 25.68 16.12
CA HIS A 375 -17.16 25.86 14.84
C HIS A 375 -17.79 24.54 14.41
N ASN A 376 -19.03 24.62 13.95
CA ASN A 376 -19.78 23.48 13.46
C ASN A 376 -20.16 23.67 11.99
N ILE A 377 -20.67 22.60 11.39
CA ILE A 377 -21.35 22.64 10.11
C ILE A 377 -22.86 22.67 10.39
N ASN A 378 -23.60 23.43 9.62
CA ASN A 378 -25.05 23.52 9.68
C ASN A 378 -25.61 22.85 8.40
N PHE A 379 -25.73 21.52 8.40
CA PHE A 379 -26.26 20.82 7.21
C PHE A 379 -27.70 21.25 6.94
N PHE A 380 -28.03 21.35 5.65
CA PHE A 380 -29.32 21.82 5.10
C PHE A 380 -29.69 23.30 5.38
N MET A 381 -28.91 24.00 6.20
CA MET A 381 -29.12 25.41 6.49
C MET A 381 -28.67 26.29 5.31
N ASN A 382 -29.46 27.33 5.01
CA ASN A 382 -29.18 28.27 3.94
C ASN A 382 -28.81 29.65 4.50
N VAL A 383 -27.52 29.99 4.42
CA VAL A 383 -26.98 31.28 4.87
C VAL A 383 -26.30 31.96 3.68
N PRO A 384 -27.04 32.75 2.86
CA PRO A 384 -26.45 33.52 1.78
C PRO A 384 -25.60 34.68 2.29
N VAL A 385 -24.49 34.89 1.58
CA VAL A 385 -23.59 36.02 1.76
C VAL A 385 -23.59 36.84 0.48
N THR A 386 -23.77 38.16 0.60
CA THR A 386 -23.74 39.06 -0.56
C THR A 386 -22.34 39.61 -0.81
N ALA A 387 -22.06 40.06 -2.04
CA ALA A 387 -20.78 40.69 -2.39
C ALA A 387 -20.43 41.92 -1.53
N GLN A 388 -21.43 42.60 -0.94
CA GLN A 388 -21.22 43.72 -0.02
C GLN A 388 -20.91 43.27 1.42
N GLY A 389 -20.89 41.97 1.67
CA GLY A 389 -20.63 41.36 2.97
C GLY A 389 -21.88 41.25 3.85
N GLY A 390 -23.09 41.31 3.29
CA GLY A 390 -24.31 41.05 4.05
C GLY A 390 -24.51 39.54 4.27
N LEU A 391 -24.94 39.14 5.46
CA LEU A 391 -25.21 37.74 5.81
C LEU A 391 -26.64 37.61 6.36
N THR A 392 -27.45 36.73 5.79
CA THR A 392 -28.83 36.52 6.27
C THR A 392 -29.20 35.04 6.38
N PHE A 393 -30.29 34.75 7.08
CA PHE A 393 -30.86 33.41 7.19
C PHE A 393 -32.06 33.34 6.24
N ALA A 394 -31.96 32.48 5.23
CA ALA A 394 -33.05 32.22 4.30
C ALA A 394 -33.71 30.88 4.64
N ASP A 395 -34.86 30.61 4.01
CA ASP A 395 -35.47 29.28 4.07
C ASP A 395 -34.47 28.21 3.62
N GLY A 396 -34.57 27.04 4.27
CA GLY A 396 -33.78 25.87 3.93
C GLY A 396 -33.88 25.54 2.43
N LEU A 397 -32.78 25.05 1.85
CA LEU A 397 -32.78 24.57 0.47
C LEU A 397 -33.24 23.10 0.37
N SER A 398 -33.42 22.45 1.52
CA SER A 398 -33.70 21.03 1.62
C SER A 398 -35.17 20.70 1.47
N ALA A 399 -35.49 19.80 0.55
CA ALA A 399 -36.81 19.19 0.40
C ALA A 399 -36.89 17.88 1.20
N PRO A 400 -38.10 17.34 1.49
CA PRO A 400 -38.23 16.05 2.17
C PRO A 400 -37.40 14.94 1.52
N GLY A 401 -36.63 14.22 2.32
CA GLY A 401 -35.77 13.10 1.91
C GLY A 401 -34.43 13.51 1.29
N LYS A 402 -34.08 14.79 1.26
CA LYS A 402 -32.73 15.23 0.87
C LYS A 402 -31.72 14.79 1.91
N TYR A 403 -30.52 14.49 1.44
CA TYR A 403 -29.45 13.95 2.25
C TYR A 403 -28.08 14.44 1.81
N VAL A 404 -27.14 14.31 2.74
CA VAL A 404 -25.70 14.46 2.55
C VAL A 404 -25.00 13.19 3.02
N GLU A 405 -23.97 12.75 2.29
CA GLU A 405 -23.12 11.61 2.62
C GLU A 405 -21.68 12.04 2.81
N LEU A 406 -21.07 11.58 3.90
CA LEU A 406 -19.71 11.90 4.28
C LEU A 406 -18.92 10.62 4.51
N VAL A 407 -17.83 10.42 3.77
CA VAL A 407 -16.90 9.30 3.99
C VAL A 407 -15.82 9.73 4.97
N ALA A 408 -15.69 9.00 6.07
CA ALA A 408 -14.67 9.22 7.08
C ALA A 408 -13.27 8.84 6.54
N LYS A 409 -12.29 9.74 6.64
CA LYS A 409 -10.89 9.53 6.24
C LYS A 409 -9.99 9.13 7.40
N MET A 410 -10.50 9.24 8.62
CA MET A 410 -9.91 8.81 9.88
C MET A 410 -11.05 8.36 10.81
N ASN A 411 -10.75 7.90 12.03
CA ASN A 411 -11.80 7.61 13.00
C ASN A 411 -12.38 8.94 13.50
N ILE A 412 -13.70 9.11 13.38
CA ILE A 412 -14.40 10.35 13.66
C ILE A 412 -15.40 10.13 14.80
N LEU A 413 -15.39 11.01 15.79
CA LEU A 413 -16.51 11.18 16.70
C LEU A 413 -17.42 12.29 16.15
N VAL A 414 -18.66 11.93 15.83
CA VAL A 414 -19.66 12.84 15.25
C VAL A 414 -20.68 13.20 16.31
N LEU A 415 -20.89 14.51 16.51
CA LEU A 415 -21.88 15.04 17.44
C LEU A 415 -22.85 15.97 16.70
N ILE A 416 -24.09 15.52 16.51
CA ILE A 416 -25.16 16.28 15.86
C ILE A 416 -26.11 16.82 16.93
N SER A 417 -26.55 18.06 16.75
CA SER A 417 -27.75 18.63 17.37
C SER A 417 -28.77 18.87 16.27
N ASN A 418 -29.95 18.27 16.40
CA ASN A 418 -31.04 18.54 15.49
C ASN A 418 -31.74 19.84 15.91
N CYS A 419 -31.74 20.86 15.05
CA CYS A 419 -32.00 22.23 15.47
C CYS A 419 -33.43 22.45 16.05
N PRO A 420 -33.59 23.03 17.26
CA PRO A 420 -34.91 23.30 17.87
C PRO A 420 -35.47 24.70 17.55
N GLN A 421 -34.84 25.47 16.65
CA GLN A 421 -35.12 26.91 16.52
C GLN A 421 -36.49 27.22 15.89
N LEU A 422 -37.20 28.19 16.47
CA LEU A 422 -38.53 28.66 16.05
C LEU A 422 -38.59 30.12 15.60
N ASN A 423 -37.51 30.89 15.78
CA ASN A 423 -37.50 32.34 15.52
C ASN A 423 -36.72 32.73 14.26
N ASN A 424 -36.30 31.77 13.45
CA ASN A 424 -35.67 32.02 12.16
C ASN A 424 -36.15 30.96 11.13
N PRO A 425 -35.96 31.23 9.82
CA PRO A 425 -36.46 30.35 8.77
C PRO A 425 -35.66 29.06 8.60
N CYS A 426 -34.62 28.80 9.41
CA CYS A 426 -33.68 27.69 9.13
C CYS A 426 -34.29 26.29 9.21
N ASN A 427 -35.46 26.16 9.85
CA ASN A 427 -36.27 24.95 9.97
C ASN A 427 -37.68 25.14 9.38
N GLY A 428 -37.88 26.14 8.52
CA GLY A 428 -39.21 26.54 8.05
C GLY A 428 -40.18 26.92 9.17
N TYR A 429 -39.66 27.38 10.32
CA TYR A 429 -40.40 27.65 11.55
C TYR A 429 -41.14 26.44 12.16
N ASN A 430 -40.84 25.21 11.69
CA ASN A 430 -41.45 23.97 12.14
C ASN A 430 -40.37 22.89 12.29
N PRO A 431 -39.73 22.75 13.47
CA PRO A 431 -38.67 21.78 13.69
C PRO A 431 -39.14 20.33 13.50
N THR A 432 -38.45 19.57 12.67
CA THR A 432 -38.78 18.18 12.33
C THR A 432 -37.63 17.22 12.65
N PRO A 433 -37.88 15.89 12.72
CA PRO A 433 -36.80 14.92 12.94
C PRO A 433 -35.90 14.76 11.70
N ILE A 434 -34.64 14.41 11.95
CA ILE A 434 -33.70 13.94 10.92
C ILE A 434 -33.42 12.45 11.08
N GLU A 435 -32.98 11.80 10.01
CA GLU A 435 -32.47 10.43 10.05
C GLU A 435 -30.95 10.42 9.83
N VAL A 436 -30.27 9.55 10.58
CA VAL A 436 -28.84 9.29 10.42
C VAL A 436 -28.60 7.81 10.16
N ALA A 437 -27.70 7.51 9.24
CA ALA A 437 -27.31 6.15 8.92
C ALA A 437 -25.79 6.05 8.76
N VAL A 438 -25.20 4.96 9.24
CA VAL A 438 -23.77 4.66 9.07
C VAL A 438 -23.61 3.28 8.47
N TRP A 439 -22.74 3.17 7.46
CA TRP A 439 -22.34 1.91 6.85
C TRP A 439 -20.89 1.97 6.43
N THR A 440 -20.28 0.81 6.18
CA THR A 440 -18.93 0.74 5.62
C THR A 440 -19.02 1.00 4.12
N THR A 441 -18.34 2.04 3.64
CA THR A 441 -18.21 2.28 2.21
C THR A 441 -17.25 1.22 1.66
N CYS A 442 -17.76 0.24 0.91
CA CYS A 442 -16.91 -0.44 -0.06
C CYS A 442 -16.33 0.65 -0.96
N ALA A 443 -15.01 0.77 -1.08
CA ALA A 443 -14.35 1.77 -1.93
C ALA A 443 -14.50 1.45 -3.43
N THR A 444 -15.68 1.00 -3.84
CA THR A 444 -16.09 0.84 -5.22
C THR A 444 -16.97 2.04 -5.55
N LYS A 445 -16.41 3.02 -6.28
CA LYS A 445 -17.23 3.80 -7.21
C LYS A 445 -18.13 2.77 -7.89
N HIS A 446 -19.46 2.91 -7.80
CA HIS A 446 -20.38 2.19 -8.66
C HIS A 446 -20.11 2.64 -10.10
N ARG A 447 -19.04 2.12 -10.71
CA ARG A 447 -19.12 1.73 -12.10
C ARG A 447 -20.25 0.72 -12.16
N GLU A 448 -21.18 0.90 -13.09
CA GLU A 448 -22.00 -0.23 -13.54
C GLU A 448 -21.04 -1.41 -13.73
N SER A 449 -21.36 -2.54 -13.07
CA SER A 449 -20.53 -3.73 -12.94
C SER A 449 -20.17 -4.31 -14.32
N THR A 450 -19.18 -3.71 -14.94
CA THR A 450 -18.71 -3.99 -16.29
C THR A 450 -17.28 -4.46 -16.19
N MET A 451 -16.99 -5.59 -16.85
CA MET A 451 -15.65 -6.15 -16.92
C MET A 451 -14.68 -5.10 -17.47
N PHE A 452 -13.43 -5.11 -16.98
CA PHE A 452 -12.39 -4.26 -17.56
C PHE A 452 -12.26 -4.50 -19.06
N THR A 453 -12.02 -3.44 -19.81
CA THR A 453 -11.65 -3.51 -21.23
C THR A 453 -10.15 -3.69 -21.39
N CYS A 454 -9.33 -3.18 -20.47
CA CYS A 454 -7.87 -3.18 -20.57
C CYS A 454 -7.18 -3.38 -19.21
N VAL A 455 -6.29 -4.37 -19.14
CA VAL A 455 -5.48 -4.66 -17.95
C VAL A 455 -4.00 -4.69 -18.32
N LEU A 456 -3.20 -3.90 -17.60
CA LEU A 456 -1.75 -3.91 -17.73
C LEU A 456 -1.13 -4.92 -16.76
N ILE A 457 -0.15 -5.68 -17.23
CA ILE A 457 0.56 -6.68 -16.44
C ILE A 457 1.92 -6.11 -16.06
N ALA A 458 2.09 -5.76 -14.78
CA ALA A 458 3.35 -5.23 -14.25
C ALA A 458 4.31 -6.37 -13.87
N ASN A 459 4.57 -7.29 -14.80
CA ASN A 459 5.40 -8.47 -14.59
C ASN A 459 5.91 -9.06 -15.93
N ARG A 460 6.75 -10.09 -15.86
CA ARG A 460 7.37 -10.79 -16.99
C ARG A 460 7.20 -12.32 -16.89
N GLY A 461 7.74 -13.04 -17.88
CA GLY A 461 7.95 -14.49 -17.79
C GLY A 461 6.65 -15.29 -17.65
N ALA A 462 6.72 -16.42 -16.93
CA ALA A 462 5.63 -17.40 -16.89
C ALA A 462 4.33 -16.85 -16.28
N ILE A 463 4.42 -15.96 -15.28
CA ILE A 463 3.22 -15.36 -14.67
C ILE A 463 2.53 -14.39 -15.61
N ALA A 464 3.28 -13.59 -16.38
CA ALA A 464 2.70 -12.71 -17.39
C ALA A 464 1.95 -13.52 -18.46
N VAL A 465 2.56 -14.60 -18.99
CA VAL A 465 1.90 -15.53 -19.92
C VAL A 465 0.61 -16.11 -19.31
N ARG A 466 0.66 -16.55 -18.06
CA ARG A 466 -0.50 -17.12 -17.35
C ARG A 466 -1.63 -16.10 -17.17
N ILE A 467 -1.31 -14.83 -16.88
CA ILE A 467 -2.32 -13.77 -16.74
C ILE A 467 -2.92 -13.42 -18.10
N ILE A 468 -2.10 -13.27 -19.15
CA ILE A 468 -2.55 -13.02 -20.53
C ILE A 468 -3.57 -14.08 -20.96
N ARG A 469 -3.29 -15.37 -20.69
CA ARG A 469 -4.22 -16.46 -21.02
C ARG A 469 -5.63 -16.24 -20.43
N THR A 470 -5.72 -15.89 -19.15
CA THR A 470 -7.01 -15.65 -18.50
C THR A 470 -7.67 -14.36 -18.97
N LEU A 471 -6.92 -13.27 -19.14
CA LEU A 471 -7.46 -12.02 -19.68
C LEU A 471 -8.09 -12.22 -21.07
N LYS A 472 -7.40 -12.96 -21.95
CA LYS A 472 -7.93 -13.30 -23.29
C LYS A 472 -9.19 -14.15 -23.22
N GLN A 473 -9.25 -15.15 -22.34
CA GLN A 473 -10.46 -15.95 -22.13
C GLN A 473 -11.64 -15.10 -21.61
N MET A 474 -11.35 -14.05 -20.84
CA MET A 474 -12.34 -13.12 -20.32
C MET A 474 -12.72 -12.00 -21.32
N GLY A 475 -12.09 -11.96 -22.51
CA GLY A 475 -12.30 -10.90 -23.49
C GLY A 475 -11.72 -9.54 -23.09
N VAL A 476 -10.75 -9.53 -22.15
CA VAL A 476 -10.08 -8.34 -21.64
C VAL A 476 -8.76 -8.14 -22.39
N ARG A 477 -8.51 -6.93 -22.91
CA ARG A 477 -7.27 -6.61 -23.62
C ARG A 477 -6.08 -6.66 -22.64
N ALA A 478 -5.12 -7.53 -22.93
CA ALA A 478 -3.95 -7.76 -22.10
C ALA A 478 -2.76 -6.93 -22.60
N VAL A 479 -2.24 -6.03 -21.76
CA VAL A 479 -1.08 -5.19 -22.07
C VAL A 479 0.14 -5.68 -21.29
N ALA A 480 1.22 -6.02 -22.00
CA ALA A 480 2.51 -6.39 -21.43
C ALA A 480 3.47 -5.20 -21.37
N VAL A 481 4.43 -5.27 -20.45
CA VAL A 481 5.61 -4.41 -20.41
C VAL A 481 6.86 -5.29 -20.45
N TYR A 482 7.93 -4.83 -21.09
CA TYR A 482 9.15 -5.62 -21.21
C TYR A 482 10.41 -4.77 -21.16
N ALA A 483 11.46 -5.28 -20.50
CA ALA A 483 12.81 -4.77 -20.70
C ALA A 483 13.35 -5.23 -22.06
N GLU A 484 14.31 -4.52 -22.66
CA GLU A 484 14.82 -4.87 -24.00
C GLU A 484 15.38 -6.31 -24.07
N ALA A 485 15.98 -6.80 -22.97
CA ALA A 485 16.43 -8.20 -22.84
C ALA A 485 15.29 -9.23 -22.95
N ASP A 486 14.04 -8.83 -22.68
CA ASP A 486 12.83 -9.66 -22.77
C ASP A 486 12.03 -9.42 -24.05
N ARG A 487 12.54 -8.62 -25.02
CA ARG A 487 11.81 -8.28 -26.26
C ARG A 487 11.27 -9.48 -27.03
N HIS A 488 12.00 -10.60 -26.97
CA HIS A 488 11.62 -11.85 -27.62
C HIS A 488 11.00 -12.87 -26.66
N SER A 489 10.57 -12.45 -25.47
CA SER A 489 9.88 -13.32 -24.51
C SER A 489 8.46 -13.64 -24.96
N LEU A 490 7.94 -14.80 -24.57
CA LEU A 490 6.61 -15.27 -24.98
C LEU A 490 5.49 -14.34 -24.51
N HIS A 491 5.61 -13.72 -23.33
CA HIS A 491 4.58 -12.80 -22.82
C HIS A 491 4.43 -11.54 -23.69
N VAL A 492 5.51 -11.07 -24.33
CA VAL A 492 5.47 -9.95 -25.28
C VAL A 492 4.73 -10.37 -26.55
N ARG A 493 5.04 -11.55 -27.09
CA ARG A 493 4.39 -12.08 -28.30
C ARG A 493 2.91 -12.41 -28.08
N GLN A 494 2.53 -12.82 -26.88
CA GLN A 494 1.16 -13.25 -26.58
C GLN A 494 0.24 -12.12 -26.13
N ALA A 495 0.75 -11.01 -25.60
CA ALA A 495 -0.08 -9.87 -25.23
C ALA A 495 -0.75 -9.25 -26.46
N ASP A 496 -1.86 -8.52 -26.26
CA ASP A 496 -2.52 -7.81 -27.35
C ASP A 496 -1.74 -6.55 -27.72
N GLU A 497 -1.10 -5.92 -26.73
CA GLU A 497 -0.16 -4.82 -26.88
C GLU A 497 1.02 -4.98 -25.91
N ALA A 498 2.20 -4.49 -26.28
CA ALA A 498 3.39 -4.55 -25.43
C ALA A 498 4.23 -3.28 -25.53
N PHE A 499 4.74 -2.80 -24.39
CA PHE A 499 5.50 -1.56 -24.29
C PHE A 499 6.90 -1.81 -23.73
N CYS A 500 7.92 -1.23 -24.39
CA CYS A 500 9.31 -1.34 -23.93
C CYS A 500 9.56 -0.40 -22.75
N LEU A 501 10.20 -0.91 -21.70
CA LEU A 501 10.70 -0.16 -20.54
C LEU A 501 12.13 0.35 -20.76
N GLY A 502 12.79 -0.08 -21.84
CA GLY A 502 14.18 0.24 -22.19
C GLY A 502 15.18 -0.81 -21.69
N ASP A 503 16.46 -0.45 -21.79
CA ASP A 503 17.59 -1.21 -21.26
C ASP A 503 17.82 -0.94 -19.77
N GLY A 504 18.55 -1.83 -19.10
CA GLY A 504 19.06 -1.60 -17.75
C GLY A 504 18.69 -2.68 -16.75
N SER A 505 18.94 -2.38 -15.48
CA SER A 505 18.66 -3.24 -14.34
C SER A 505 17.15 -3.40 -14.08
N VAL A 506 16.79 -4.34 -13.20
CA VAL A 506 15.41 -4.50 -12.70
C VAL A 506 14.85 -3.19 -12.12
N ARG A 507 15.70 -2.36 -11.48
CA ARG A 507 15.29 -1.09 -10.88
C ARG A 507 14.89 -0.05 -11.93
N GLU A 508 15.60 -0.03 -13.06
CA GLU A 508 15.38 0.91 -14.17
C GLU A 508 14.27 0.44 -15.12
N THR A 509 13.76 -0.79 -14.94
CA THR A 509 12.75 -1.41 -15.79
C THR A 509 11.51 -1.80 -14.98
N TYR A 510 11.40 -3.05 -14.54
CA TYR A 510 10.18 -3.60 -13.92
C TYR A 510 9.81 -3.00 -12.55
N LEU A 511 10.73 -2.32 -11.87
CA LEU A 511 10.45 -1.57 -10.63
C LEU A 511 10.26 -0.06 -10.85
N ASP A 512 10.41 0.43 -12.07
CA ASP A 512 10.24 1.85 -12.40
C ASP A 512 8.75 2.19 -12.49
N GLN A 513 8.21 2.72 -11.40
CA GLN A 513 6.81 3.08 -11.30
C GLN A 513 6.42 4.19 -12.29
N ASP A 514 7.32 5.15 -12.57
CA ASP A 514 7.03 6.27 -13.48
C ASP A 514 6.76 5.75 -14.89
N LYS A 515 7.61 4.84 -15.39
CA LYS A 515 7.40 4.19 -16.69
C LYS A 515 6.10 3.39 -16.73
N LEU A 516 5.83 2.60 -15.69
CA LEU A 516 4.62 1.78 -15.63
C LEU A 516 3.33 2.61 -15.67
N PHE A 517 3.26 3.71 -14.91
CA PHE A 517 2.08 4.58 -14.92
C PHE A 517 1.97 5.42 -16.19
N ALA A 518 3.08 5.84 -16.79
CA ALA A 518 3.07 6.48 -18.10
C ALA A 518 2.48 5.55 -19.17
N ILE A 519 2.89 4.28 -19.18
CA ILE A 519 2.34 3.26 -20.09
C ILE A 519 0.87 2.97 -19.76
N ALA A 520 0.51 2.79 -18.49
CA ALA A 520 -0.88 2.56 -18.09
C ALA A 520 -1.82 3.66 -18.59
N LYS A 521 -1.38 4.92 -18.49
CA LYS A 521 -2.09 6.07 -19.05
C LYS A 521 -2.15 6.05 -20.58
N GLN A 522 -1.04 5.69 -21.23
CA GLN A 522 -0.95 5.64 -22.70
C GLN A 522 -1.89 4.58 -23.30
N CYS A 523 -1.95 3.37 -22.72
CA CYS A 523 -2.79 2.29 -23.22
C CYS A 523 -4.24 2.33 -22.70
N GLY A 524 -4.53 3.20 -21.72
CA GLY A 524 -5.84 3.29 -21.07
C GLY A 524 -6.13 2.08 -20.17
N ALA A 525 -5.13 1.57 -19.47
CA ALA A 525 -5.31 0.46 -18.53
C ALA A 525 -6.18 0.89 -17.35
N GLU A 526 -7.22 0.11 -17.08
CA GLU A 526 -8.17 0.36 -16.00
C GLU A 526 -7.75 -0.37 -14.72
N ALA A 527 -6.95 -1.43 -14.86
CA ALA A 527 -6.35 -2.15 -13.76
C ALA A 527 -4.94 -2.62 -14.07
N ILE A 528 -4.16 -2.85 -13.01
CA ILE A 528 -2.81 -3.43 -13.07
C ILE A 528 -2.81 -4.76 -12.33
N HIS A 529 -2.43 -5.83 -13.04
CA HIS A 529 -2.14 -7.12 -12.44
C HIS A 529 -0.64 -7.20 -12.12
N PRO A 530 -0.23 -7.31 -10.84
CA PRO A 530 1.18 -7.31 -10.48
C PRO A 530 1.84 -8.68 -10.61
N GLY A 531 1.06 -9.77 -10.64
CA GLY A 531 1.61 -11.13 -10.59
C GLY A 531 2.25 -11.39 -9.22
N TYR A 532 3.51 -11.83 -9.22
CA TYR A 532 4.31 -12.03 -8.02
C TYR A 532 5.74 -11.51 -8.19
N GLY A 533 6.40 -11.13 -7.10
CA GLY A 533 7.67 -10.42 -7.15
C GLY A 533 7.51 -9.00 -7.70
N PHE A 534 8.63 -8.32 -7.93
CA PHE A 534 8.65 -6.90 -8.35
C PHE A 534 7.82 -6.01 -7.41
N LEU A 535 6.77 -5.36 -7.92
CA LEU A 535 5.93 -4.42 -7.20
C LEU A 535 4.70 -5.07 -6.55
N SER A 536 4.57 -6.40 -6.58
CA SER A 536 3.38 -7.11 -6.11
C SER A 536 3.09 -6.97 -4.61
N GLU A 537 4.10 -6.67 -3.80
CA GLU A 537 3.96 -6.43 -2.34
C GLU A 537 4.46 -5.02 -1.97
N ASN A 538 4.41 -4.09 -2.92
CA ASN A 538 4.86 -2.71 -2.71
C ASN A 538 3.66 -1.81 -2.38
N ALA A 539 3.44 -1.53 -1.10
CA ALA A 539 2.32 -0.69 -0.64
C ALA A 539 2.33 0.72 -1.27
N SER A 540 3.51 1.31 -1.52
CA SER A 540 3.61 2.63 -2.18
C SER A 540 3.14 2.60 -3.63
N PHE A 541 3.39 1.50 -4.35
CA PHE A 541 2.89 1.30 -5.71
C PHE A 541 1.37 1.16 -5.75
N VAL A 542 0.78 0.47 -4.77
CA VAL A 542 -0.68 0.34 -4.64
C VAL A 542 -1.32 1.69 -4.33
N GLU A 543 -0.72 2.48 -3.42
CA GLU A 543 -1.18 3.83 -3.13
C GLU A 543 -1.10 4.74 -4.37
N ARG A 544 -0.05 4.59 -5.17
CA ARG A 544 0.10 5.30 -6.44
C ARG A 544 -0.93 4.86 -7.48
N CYS A 545 -1.29 3.57 -7.54
CA CYS A 545 -2.41 3.10 -8.37
C CYS A 545 -3.71 3.83 -8.02
N ARG A 546 -4.00 3.98 -6.71
CA ARG A 546 -5.17 4.72 -6.21
C ARG A 546 -5.17 6.19 -6.64
N GLN A 547 -4.01 6.85 -6.56
CA GLN A 547 -3.85 8.25 -6.98
C GLN A 547 -3.99 8.46 -8.49
N GLN A 548 -3.62 7.46 -9.29
CA GLN A 548 -3.74 7.47 -10.76
C GLN A 548 -5.08 6.92 -11.25
N GLU A 549 -6.02 6.62 -10.34
CA GLU A 549 -7.32 6.02 -10.64
C GLU A 549 -7.27 4.69 -11.43
N VAL A 550 -6.20 3.90 -11.21
CA VAL A 550 -6.04 2.56 -11.79
C VAL A 550 -6.24 1.51 -10.70
N ILE A 551 -7.03 0.47 -10.96
CA ILE A 551 -7.31 -0.57 -9.96
C ILE A 551 -6.13 -1.52 -9.81
N PHE A 552 -5.59 -1.62 -8.60
CA PHE A 552 -4.62 -2.67 -8.28
C PHE A 552 -5.34 -4.01 -8.02
N LEU A 553 -4.96 -5.05 -8.75
CA LEU A 553 -5.51 -6.40 -8.60
C LEU A 553 -4.78 -7.16 -7.49
N GLY A 554 -5.03 -6.77 -6.24
CA GLY A 554 -4.44 -7.35 -5.04
C GLY A 554 -4.96 -6.71 -3.74
N PRO A 555 -4.29 -6.92 -2.59
CA PRO A 555 -4.70 -6.31 -1.32
C PRO A 555 -4.46 -4.79 -1.28
N THR A 556 -5.07 -4.11 -0.31
CA THR A 556 -4.90 -2.66 -0.11
C THR A 556 -3.52 -2.31 0.47
N PRO A 557 -3.05 -1.05 0.37
CA PRO A 557 -1.78 -0.64 0.98
C PRO A 557 -1.72 -0.93 2.48
N GLN A 558 -2.84 -0.73 3.19
CA GLN A 558 -2.96 -0.98 4.63
C GLN A 558 -2.86 -2.47 4.95
N GLN A 559 -3.51 -3.34 4.15
CA GLN A 559 -3.43 -4.79 4.30
C GLN A 559 -2.02 -5.32 4.02
N MET A 560 -1.33 -4.78 3.00
CA MET A 560 0.08 -5.10 2.75
C MET A 560 0.96 -4.67 3.92
N ALA A 561 0.79 -3.44 4.43
CA ALA A 561 1.57 -2.94 5.55
C ALA A 561 1.37 -3.75 6.84
N ALA A 562 0.13 -4.21 7.10
CA ALA A 562 -0.19 -5.03 8.26
C ALA A 562 0.62 -6.34 8.32
N PHE A 563 0.96 -6.91 7.16
CA PHE A 563 1.76 -8.15 7.05
C PHE A 563 3.21 -7.93 6.63
N GLY A 564 3.58 -6.74 6.15
CA GLY A 564 4.90 -6.46 5.59
C GLY A 564 6.02 -6.35 6.63
N LEU A 565 5.70 -5.99 7.88
CA LEU A 565 6.66 -5.95 8.98
C LEU A 565 6.46 -7.15 9.91
N LYS A 566 7.53 -7.94 10.15
CA LYS A 566 7.46 -9.17 10.94
C LYS A 566 6.85 -8.97 12.34
N HIS A 567 7.12 -7.84 12.99
CA HIS A 567 6.57 -7.55 14.31
C HIS A 567 5.07 -7.25 14.26
N SER A 568 4.61 -6.46 13.28
CA SER A 568 3.18 -6.14 13.09
C SER A 568 2.38 -7.39 12.72
N ALA A 569 2.90 -8.21 11.80
CA ALA A 569 2.30 -9.48 11.42
C ALA A 569 2.19 -10.44 12.61
N ARG A 570 3.23 -10.50 13.45
CA ARG A 570 3.26 -11.33 14.66
C ARG A 570 2.28 -10.83 15.72
N GLN A 571 2.20 -9.53 15.96
CA GLN A 571 1.23 -8.95 16.88
C GLN A 571 -0.21 -9.25 16.42
N LEU A 572 -0.49 -9.04 15.13
CA LEU A 572 -1.77 -9.36 14.53
C LEU A 572 -2.13 -10.86 14.67
N ALA A 573 -1.16 -11.74 14.45
CA ALA A 573 -1.31 -13.17 14.66
C ALA A 573 -1.63 -13.49 16.14
N GLN A 574 -0.91 -12.87 17.09
CA GLN A 574 -1.14 -13.05 18.52
C GLN A 574 -2.54 -12.58 18.95
N ASP A 575 -2.95 -11.38 18.52
CA ASP A 575 -4.27 -10.79 18.82
C ASP A 575 -5.42 -11.64 18.28
N ASN A 576 -5.17 -12.40 17.20
CA ASN A 576 -6.13 -13.30 16.56
C ASN A 576 -5.96 -14.78 16.95
N GLN A 577 -5.24 -15.05 18.05
CA GLN A 577 -5.06 -16.39 18.61
C GLN A 577 -4.48 -17.38 17.59
N VAL A 578 -3.58 -16.91 16.74
CA VAL A 578 -2.83 -17.73 15.79
C VAL A 578 -1.62 -18.33 16.53
N PRO A 579 -1.38 -19.65 16.45
CA PRO A 579 -0.21 -20.27 17.06
C PRO A 579 1.09 -19.66 16.52
N LEU A 580 1.96 -19.18 17.41
CA LEU A 580 3.27 -18.60 17.08
C LEU A 580 4.39 -19.49 17.60
N LEU A 581 5.54 -19.50 16.90
CA LEU A 581 6.74 -20.17 17.41
C LEU A 581 7.16 -19.52 18.74
N PRO A 582 7.51 -20.31 19.78
CA PRO A 582 8.14 -19.75 20.97
C PRO A 582 9.37 -18.94 20.55
N GLY A 583 9.47 -17.71 21.03
CA GLY A 583 10.49 -16.78 20.59
C GLY A 583 10.62 -15.60 21.53
N SER A 584 11.69 -14.84 21.35
CA SER A 584 11.91 -13.60 22.08
C SER A 584 11.17 -12.43 21.41
N GLY A 585 11.01 -11.33 22.14
CA GLY A 585 10.85 -10.02 21.50
C GLY A 585 12.16 -9.56 20.84
N LEU A 586 12.22 -8.28 20.48
CA LEU A 586 13.47 -7.66 20.03
C LEU A 586 14.55 -7.74 21.11
N LEU A 587 15.74 -8.19 20.71
CA LEU A 587 16.89 -8.36 21.58
C LEU A 587 17.77 -7.12 21.53
N ARG A 588 18.07 -6.55 22.69
CA ARG A 588 18.92 -5.35 22.82
C ARG A 588 20.41 -5.71 22.68
N ASP A 589 20.81 -6.79 23.33
CA ASP A 589 22.19 -7.24 23.44
C ASP A 589 22.30 -8.78 23.48
N LEU A 590 23.54 -9.27 23.45
CA LEU A 590 23.86 -10.69 23.48
C LEU A 590 23.47 -11.36 24.80
N GLU A 591 23.56 -10.64 25.92
CA GLU A 591 23.20 -11.20 27.24
C GLU A 591 21.72 -11.57 27.27
N GLN A 592 20.86 -10.67 26.81
CA GLN A 592 19.43 -10.92 26.65
C GLN A 592 19.17 -12.11 25.70
N ALA A 593 19.92 -12.21 24.60
CA ALA A 593 19.80 -13.33 23.67
C ALA A 593 20.13 -14.68 24.33
N LEU A 594 21.19 -14.74 25.14
CA LEU A 594 21.59 -15.96 25.86
C LEU A 594 20.61 -16.37 26.95
N VAL A 595 19.92 -15.41 27.58
CA VAL A 595 18.83 -15.68 28.53
C VAL A 595 17.61 -16.23 27.79
N SER A 596 17.14 -15.53 26.76
CA SER A 596 15.99 -15.98 25.98
C SER A 596 16.23 -17.34 25.30
N ALA A 597 17.43 -17.61 24.81
CA ALA A 597 17.76 -18.92 24.23
C ALA A 597 17.70 -20.07 25.26
N ARG A 598 18.04 -19.80 26.53
CA ARG A 598 17.88 -20.79 27.61
C ARG A 598 16.41 -21.04 27.96
N GLU A 599 15.58 -20.01 27.90
CA GLU A 599 14.12 -20.13 28.12
C GLU A 599 13.42 -20.87 26.98
N ILE A 600 13.79 -20.58 25.72
CA ILE A 600 13.25 -21.24 24.53
C ILE A 600 13.75 -22.69 24.42
N GLY A 601 15.02 -22.92 24.78
CA GLY A 601 15.74 -24.18 24.59
C GLY A 601 16.43 -24.26 23.23
N TYR A 602 17.68 -24.72 23.22
CA TYR A 602 18.46 -24.95 21.99
C TYR A 602 18.01 -26.23 21.24
N PRO A 603 18.16 -26.28 19.90
CA PRO A 603 18.65 -25.23 19.03
C PRO A 603 17.64 -24.08 18.82
N VAL A 604 18.16 -22.87 18.63
CA VAL A 604 17.37 -21.66 18.34
C VAL A 604 17.76 -21.05 16.99
N MET A 605 16.86 -20.30 16.38
CA MET A 605 17.10 -19.56 15.15
C MET A 605 17.19 -18.07 15.47
N LEU A 606 18.37 -17.48 15.26
CA LEU A 606 18.56 -16.02 15.31
C LEU A 606 18.10 -15.42 13.99
N LYS A 607 17.23 -14.41 14.02
CA LYS A 607 16.67 -13.76 12.83
C LYS A 607 16.76 -12.24 12.95
N SER A 608 16.95 -11.56 11.81
CA SER A 608 16.78 -10.11 11.69
C SER A 608 15.33 -9.71 11.38
N THR A 609 14.94 -8.51 11.79
CA THR A 609 13.61 -7.91 11.52
C THR A 609 13.35 -7.66 10.04
N ALA A 610 14.37 -7.22 9.30
CA ALA A 610 14.25 -6.80 7.90
C ALA A 610 14.69 -7.86 6.87
N GLY A 611 15.18 -9.04 7.30
CA GLY A 611 15.68 -10.07 6.37
C GLY A 611 14.59 -10.90 5.69
N GLY A 612 14.59 -10.93 4.35
CA GLY A 612 13.79 -11.83 3.50
C GLY A 612 14.66 -12.89 2.78
N GLY A 613 14.06 -14.00 2.35
CA GLY A 613 14.71 -15.00 1.49
C GLY A 613 15.88 -15.78 2.13
N GLY A 614 15.91 -15.92 3.46
CA GLY A 614 16.97 -16.65 4.17
C GLY A 614 18.20 -15.82 4.53
N ILE A 615 18.27 -14.54 4.12
CA ILE A 615 19.38 -13.63 4.45
C ILE A 615 19.16 -13.03 5.84
N GLY A 616 20.20 -13.08 6.70
CA GLY A 616 20.12 -12.53 8.06
C GLY A 616 19.38 -13.44 9.04
N MET A 617 19.49 -14.75 8.88
CA MET A 617 19.10 -15.75 9.87
C MET A 617 20.17 -16.83 10.06
N GLN A 618 20.28 -17.40 11.26
CA GLN A 618 21.25 -18.44 11.58
C GLN A 618 20.74 -19.38 12.67
N ARG A 619 20.91 -20.69 12.44
CA ARG A 619 20.72 -21.71 13.46
C ARG A 619 21.87 -21.67 14.45
N CYS A 620 21.53 -21.65 15.73
CA CYS A 620 22.47 -21.68 16.85
C CYS A 620 22.15 -22.92 17.69
N ASP A 621 23.07 -23.89 17.70
CA ASP A 621 22.90 -25.14 18.44
C ASP A 621 23.27 -25.00 19.93
N ASP A 622 24.03 -23.97 20.28
CA ASP A 622 24.44 -23.67 21.65
C ASP A 622 24.74 -22.17 21.85
N ALA A 623 25.13 -21.83 23.09
CA ALA A 623 25.46 -20.47 23.52
C ALA A 623 26.70 -19.88 22.83
N GLU A 624 27.67 -20.72 22.44
CA GLU A 624 28.90 -20.28 21.81
C GLU A 624 28.60 -19.83 20.37
N ILE A 625 27.90 -20.67 19.61
CA ILE A 625 27.45 -20.36 18.25
C ILE A 625 26.53 -19.14 18.24
N LEU A 626 25.62 -19.01 19.22
CA LEU A 626 24.76 -17.82 19.32
C LEU A 626 25.57 -16.54 19.54
N SER A 627 26.62 -16.60 20.36
CA SER A 627 27.48 -15.44 20.64
C SER A 627 28.22 -14.96 19.40
N GLU A 628 28.75 -15.88 18.60
CA GLU A 628 29.39 -15.57 17.32
C GLU A 628 28.39 -15.06 16.27
N ALA A 629 27.20 -15.67 16.22
CA ALA A 629 26.14 -15.34 15.28
C ALA A 629 25.58 -13.93 15.52
N PHE A 630 25.38 -13.54 16.78
CA PHE A 630 24.70 -12.31 17.16
C PHE A 630 25.33 -11.07 16.52
N THR A 631 26.64 -10.91 16.69
CA THR A 631 27.39 -9.77 16.14
C THR A 631 27.39 -9.77 14.61
N ARG A 632 27.51 -10.96 14.00
CA ARG A 632 27.53 -11.10 12.54
C ARG A 632 26.17 -10.76 11.93
N VAL A 633 25.09 -11.33 12.44
CA VAL A 633 23.72 -11.12 11.93
C VAL A 633 23.27 -9.69 12.16
N LYS A 634 23.54 -9.10 13.33
CA LYS A 634 23.22 -7.69 13.63
C LYS A 634 23.93 -6.72 12.68
N ARG A 635 25.23 -6.94 12.43
CA ARG A 635 26.00 -6.15 11.45
C ARG A 635 25.49 -6.34 10.02
N LEU A 636 25.14 -7.57 9.64
CA LEU A 636 24.60 -7.86 8.30
C LEU A 636 23.24 -7.19 8.10
N ALA A 637 22.40 -7.18 9.14
CA ALA A 637 21.12 -6.48 9.16
C ALA A 637 21.32 -4.97 8.95
N GLY A 638 22.14 -4.30 9.77
CA GLY A 638 22.38 -2.86 9.64
C GLY A 638 23.07 -2.41 8.34
N ASN A 639 23.87 -3.28 7.70
CA ASN A 639 24.52 -2.96 6.43
C ASN A 639 23.61 -3.14 5.21
N ASN A 640 22.72 -4.13 5.25
CA ASN A 640 21.84 -4.47 4.12
C ASN A 640 20.45 -3.86 4.24
N PHE A 641 20.05 -3.47 5.46
CA PHE A 641 18.74 -2.95 5.80
C PHE A 641 18.92 -1.81 6.80
N ALA A 642 18.12 -0.74 6.71
CA ALA A 642 18.18 0.41 7.64
C ALA A 642 17.66 0.09 9.06
N ASP A 643 17.69 -1.19 9.46
CA ASP A 643 17.20 -1.75 10.71
C ASP A 643 18.13 -2.90 11.15
N ASP A 644 18.72 -2.79 12.34
CA ASP A 644 19.63 -3.78 12.94
C ASP A 644 18.96 -4.67 14.00
N GLY A 645 17.62 -4.64 14.09
CA GLY A 645 16.83 -5.45 15.01
C GLY A 645 17.02 -6.96 14.80
N VAL A 646 17.24 -7.70 15.89
CA VAL A 646 17.34 -9.16 15.90
C VAL A 646 16.47 -9.78 17.00
N PHE A 647 15.99 -11.00 16.76
CA PHE A 647 15.18 -11.78 17.70
C PHE A 647 15.47 -13.29 17.56
N LEU A 648 15.07 -14.07 18.55
CA LEU A 648 15.22 -15.53 18.57
C LEU A 648 13.87 -16.22 18.40
N GLU A 649 13.88 -17.35 17.70
CA GLU A 649 12.76 -18.29 17.67
C GLU A 649 13.22 -19.71 17.91
N LYS A 650 12.33 -20.56 18.41
CA LYS A 650 12.55 -22.00 18.49
C LYS A 650 12.85 -22.54 17.09
N PHE A 651 13.93 -23.31 16.96
CA PHE A 651 14.20 -24.03 15.72
C PHE A 651 13.41 -25.34 15.72
N VAL A 652 12.65 -25.58 14.65
CA VAL A 652 11.94 -26.84 14.43
C VAL A 652 12.77 -27.69 13.47
N ALA A 653 13.33 -28.81 13.97
CA ALA A 653 14.21 -29.67 13.18
C ALA A 653 13.44 -30.44 12.09
N ASP A 654 12.33 -31.07 12.46
CA ASP A 654 11.46 -31.82 11.55
C ASP A 654 10.34 -30.94 10.98
N ALA A 655 10.75 -29.79 10.42
CA ALA A 655 9.85 -28.77 9.92
C ALA A 655 9.37 -29.05 8.50
N ARG A 656 8.06 -29.16 8.33
CA ARG A 656 7.36 -28.99 7.04
C ARG A 656 6.92 -27.54 6.85
N HIS A 657 6.91 -27.10 5.60
CA HIS A 657 6.38 -25.79 5.22
C HIS A 657 5.01 -26.01 4.61
N ILE A 658 3.97 -25.70 5.37
CA ILE A 658 2.57 -25.83 4.94
C ILE A 658 1.99 -24.45 4.80
N GLU A 659 1.27 -24.19 3.73
CA GLU A 659 0.68 -22.89 3.48
C GLU A 659 -0.77 -23.02 3.02
N VAL A 660 -1.60 -22.03 3.35
CA VAL A 660 -3.02 -22.03 3.01
C VAL A 660 -3.33 -20.89 2.07
N GLN A 661 -3.87 -21.24 0.90
CA GLN A 661 -4.41 -20.26 -0.04
C GLN A 661 -5.68 -19.65 0.53
N ILE A 662 -5.69 -18.33 0.69
CA ILE A 662 -6.90 -17.57 1.01
C ILE A 662 -7.32 -16.69 -0.16
N PHE A 663 -8.61 -16.40 -0.23
CA PHE A 663 -9.16 -15.38 -1.11
C PHE A 663 -10.17 -14.56 -0.31
N GLY A 664 -10.02 -13.24 -0.32
CA GLY A 664 -10.89 -12.32 0.40
C GLY A 664 -11.50 -11.27 -0.51
N ASP A 665 -12.67 -10.75 -0.14
CA ASP A 665 -13.40 -9.78 -0.96
C ASP A 665 -13.04 -8.32 -0.65
N GLY A 666 -12.29 -8.07 0.42
CA GLY A 666 -12.05 -6.70 0.90
C GLY A 666 -13.13 -6.18 1.85
N GLU A 667 -14.21 -6.94 2.05
CA GLU A 667 -15.45 -6.54 2.74
C GLU A 667 -15.73 -7.44 3.98
N GLY A 668 -14.67 -8.08 4.48
CA GLY A 668 -14.71 -8.91 5.68
C GLY A 668 -14.99 -10.39 5.44
N ASN A 669 -15.28 -10.82 4.21
CA ASN A 669 -15.35 -12.25 3.89
C ASN A 669 -14.00 -12.75 3.36
N VAL A 670 -13.57 -13.89 3.89
CA VAL A 670 -12.37 -14.61 3.47
C VAL A 670 -12.68 -16.10 3.46
N ILE A 671 -12.30 -16.77 2.38
CA ILE A 671 -12.37 -18.23 2.24
C ILE A 671 -10.95 -18.80 2.14
N ALA A 672 -10.75 -20.00 2.67
CA ALA A 672 -9.57 -20.81 2.38
C ALA A 672 -9.91 -21.77 1.23
N LEU A 673 -9.05 -21.81 0.20
CA LEU A 673 -9.21 -22.74 -0.91
C LEU A 673 -8.65 -24.12 -0.56
N GLY A 674 -7.46 -24.16 0.02
CA GLY A 674 -6.79 -25.40 0.40
C GLY A 674 -5.36 -25.16 0.83
N GLU A 675 -4.74 -26.18 1.43
CA GLU A 675 -3.33 -26.14 1.82
C GLU A 675 -2.41 -26.70 0.74
N ARG A 676 -1.17 -26.22 0.71
CA ARG A 676 -0.08 -26.73 -0.11
C ARG A 676 1.09 -27.13 0.79
N ASP A 677 1.73 -28.23 0.46
CA ASP A 677 3.04 -28.58 1.02
C ASP A 677 4.14 -28.03 0.12
N CYS A 678 4.95 -27.13 0.67
CA CYS A 678 6.08 -26.50 0.02
C CYS A 678 7.41 -26.86 0.71
N SER A 679 7.47 -27.99 1.41
CA SER A 679 8.62 -28.42 2.22
C SER A 679 9.85 -28.78 1.38
N ALA A 680 9.67 -29.13 0.10
CA ALA A 680 10.77 -29.46 -0.79
C ALA A 680 11.53 -28.19 -1.22
N GLN A 681 12.40 -27.72 -0.33
CA GLN A 681 13.16 -26.48 -0.49
C GLN A 681 14.66 -26.73 -0.50
N ARG A 682 15.38 -25.99 -1.36
CA ARG A 682 16.85 -25.95 -1.37
C ARG A 682 17.31 -24.56 -1.01
N ARG A 683 18.09 -24.41 0.08
CA ARG A 683 18.51 -23.08 0.60
C ARG A 683 17.32 -22.12 0.71
N ASN A 684 16.20 -22.61 1.25
CA ASN A 684 14.93 -21.88 1.41
C ASN A 684 14.22 -21.48 0.10
N GLN A 685 14.62 -22.02 -1.05
CA GLN A 685 13.94 -21.85 -2.34
C GLN A 685 13.08 -23.07 -2.63
N LYS A 686 11.77 -22.87 -2.86
CA LYS A 686 10.80 -23.95 -3.16
C LYS A 686 11.10 -24.56 -4.54
N VAL A 687 11.14 -25.89 -4.62
CA VAL A 687 11.46 -26.66 -5.86
C VAL A 687 10.30 -27.56 -6.30
N ILE A 688 9.65 -28.22 -5.33
CA ILE A 688 8.47 -29.06 -5.53
C ILE A 688 7.37 -28.58 -4.59
N GLU A 689 6.16 -28.43 -5.11
CA GLU A 689 4.99 -28.07 -4.32
C GLU A 689 3.83 -29.03 -4.65
N GLU A 690 3.04 -29.40 -3.66
CA GLU A 690 1.92 -30.32 -3.88
C GLU A 690 0.70 -30.00 -3.03
N THR A 691 -0.47 -30.38 -3.54
CA THR A 691 -1.75 -30.26 -2.83
C THR A 691 -2.67 -31.44 -3.15
N PRO A 692 -3.42 -31.98 -2.17
CA PRO A 692 -3.36 -31.66 -0.75
C PRO A 692 -2.02 -32.03 -0.09
N ALA A 693 -1.72 -31.50 1.09
CA ALA A 693 -0.47 -31.83 1.78
C ALA A 693 -0.45 -33.33 2.17
N PRO A 694 0.60 -34.11 1.82
CA PRO A 694 0.66 -35.53 2.15
C PRO A 694 0.80 -35.76 3.65
N ASN A 695 0.29 -36.87 4.18
CA ASN A 695 0.46 -37.25 5.58
C ASN A 695 0.12 -36.13 6.60
N LEU A 696 -0.84 -35.25 6.27
CA LEU A 696 -1.30 -34.19 7.16
C LEU A 696 -2.64 -34.61 7.79
N PRO A 697 -2.75 -34.74 9.12
CA PRO A 697 -4.00 -35.12 9.77
C PRO A 697 -5.12 -34.12 9.48
N GLN A 698 -6.33 -34.63 9.25
CA GLN A 698 -7.50 -33.80 8.91
C GLN A 698 -7.80 -32.70 9.96
N PRO A 699 -7.73 -32.96 11.28
CA PRO A 699 -7.93 -31.90 12.28
C PRO A 699 -6.92 -30.77 12.17
N ILE A 700 -5.66 -31.08 11.80
CA ILE A 700 -4.61 -30.07 11.61
C ILE A 700 -4.87 -29.26 10.34
N ARG A 701 -5.27 -29.92 9.24
CA ARG A 701 -5.69 -29.23 8.00
C ARG A 701 -6.81 -28.22 8.26
N GLU A 702 -7.84 -28.62 8.99
CA GLU A 702 -8.95 -27.75 9.35
C GLU A 702 -8.50 -26.59 10.24
N ALA A 703 -7.63 -26.85 11.21
CA ALA A 703 -7.09 -25.81 12.08
C ALA A 703 -6.22 -24.79 11.31
N LEU A 704 -5.40 -25.24 10.36
CA LEU A 704 -4.61 -24.37 9.47
C LEU A 704 -5.54 -23.47 8.63
N ALA A 705 -6.58 -24.05 8.02
CA ALA A 705 -7.54 -23.33 7.19
C ALA A 705 -8.32 -22.28 8.00
N GLN A 706 -8.85 -22.67 9.15
CA GLN A 706 -9.58 -21.76 10.04
C GLN A 706 -8.70 -20.62 10.53
N THR A 707 -7.44 -20.92 10.86
CA THR A 707 -6.47 -19.91 11.31
C THR A 707 -6.14 -18.92 10.20
N ALA A 708 -5.97 -19.39 8.96
CA ALA A 708 -5.73 -18.53 7.81
C ALA A 708 -6.92 -17.61 7.53
N VAL A 709 -8.15 -18.15 7.61
CA VAL A 709 -9.39 -17.37 7.45
C VAL A 709 -9.53 -16.33 8.56
N ARG A 710 -9.29 -16.68 9.83
CA ARG A 710 -9.33 -15.72 10.95
C ARG A 710 -8.37 -14.56 10.72
N LEU A 711 -7.13 -14.86 10.35
CA LEU A 711 -6.10 -13.85 10.11
C LEU A 711 -6.45 -12.93 8.93
N GLY A 712 -6.98 -13.49 7.84
CA GLY A 712 -7.46 -12.70 6.71
C GLY A 712 -8.65 -11.79 7.08
N LYS A 713 -9.63 -12.32 7.82
CA LYS A 713 -10.79 -11.54 8.27
C LYS A 713 -10.41 -10.38 9.18
N ALA A 714 -9.39 -10.55 10.02
CA ALA A 714 -8.92 -9.51 10.94
C ALA A 714 -8.49 -8.21 10.25
N VAL A 715 -8.13 -8.25 8.97
CA VAL A 715 -7.72 -7.09 8.17
C VAL A 715 -8.62 -6.84 6.95
N ASN A 716 -9.80 -7.48 6.92
CA ASN A 716 -10.70 -7.48 5.77
C ASN A 716 -9.97 -7.81 4.46
N TYR A 717 -9.10 -8.83 4.48
CA TYR A 717 -8.16 -9.12 3.39
C TYR A 717 -8.84 -9.13 2.01
N ARG A 718 -8.19 -8.54 1.01
CA ARG A 718 -8.71 -8.44 -0.37
C ARG A 718 -7.85 -9.24 -1.34
N SER A 719 -8.50 -9.90 -2.30
CA SER A 719 -7.89 -10.66 -3.39
C SER A 719 -7.19 -11.95 -2.91
N ALA A 720 -6.22 -12.46 -3.69
CA ALA A 720 -5.48 -13.66 -3.38
C ALA A 720 -4.31 -13.40 -2.40
N GLY A 721 -4.20 -14.22 -1.36
CA GLY A 721 -3.11 -14.22 -0.41
C GLY A 721 -2.79 -15.61 0.10
N THR A 722 -1.63 -15.79 0.73
CA THR A 722 -1.27 -17.09 1.32
C THR A 722 -0.74 -16.92 2.73
N VAL A 723 -1.26 -17.72 3.67
CA VAL A 723 -0.76 -17.79 5.05
C VAL A 723 0.16 -18.99 5.17
N GLU A 724 1.43 -18.75 5.49
CA GLU A 724 2.46 -19.78 5.59
C GLU A 724 2.68 -20.21 7.05
N TYR A 725 2.96 -21.50 7.24
CA TYR A 725 3.15 -22.13 8.53
C TYR A 725 4.36 -23.06 8.52
N VAL A 726 5.03 -23.12 9.67
CA VAL A 726 5.95 -24.21 10.01
C VAL A 726 5.15 -25.27 10.75
N TYR A 727 5.11 -26.49 10.20
CA TYR A 727 4.50 -27.66 10.84
C TYR A 727 5.60 -28.59 11.39
N ASP A 728 5.61 -28.79 12.70
CA ASP A 728 6.50 -29.73 13.38
C ASP A 728 5.89 -31.13 13.33
N VAL A 729 6.48 -32.00 12.53
CA VAL A 729 6.00 -33.38 12.34
C VAL A 729 6.06 -34.17 13.64
N SER A 730 7.02 -33.87 14.52
CA SER A 730 7.24 -34.65 15.76
C SER A 730 6.20 -34.36 16.83
N SER A 731 5.75 -33.12 16.94
CA SER A 731 4.77 -32.67 17.93
C SER A 731 3.35 -32.48 17.37
N GLU A 732 3.19 -32.65 16.06
CA GLU A 732 1.97 -32.35 15.29
C GLU A 732 1.42 -30.94 15.54
N GLN A 733 2.31 -29.98 15.84
CA GLN A 733 1.97 -28.57 16.04
C GLN A 733 2.33 -27.76 14.80
N PHE A 734 1.53 -26.74 14.49
CA PHE A 734 1.87 -25.76 13.47
C PHE A 734 2.00 -24.37 14.07
N TYR A 735 2.80 -23.53 13.42
CA TYR A 735 3.10 -22.18 13.87
C TYR A 735 3.12 -21.25 12.66
N PHE A 736 2.53 -20.07 12.81
CA PHE A 736 2.54 -19.04 11.77
C PHE A 736 3.96 -18.57 11.45
N LEU A 737 4.22 -18.42 10.15
CA LEU A 737 5.49 -17.95 9.61
C LEU A 737 5.34 -16.54 9.03
N GLU A 738 4.49 -16.39 8.00
CA GLU A 738 4.22 -15.11 7.33
C GLU A 738 2.93 -15.14 6.52
N VAL A 739 2.51 -13.96 6.03
CA VAL A 739 1.46 -13.85 5.00
C VAL A 739 2.09 -13.26 3.75
N ASN A 740 2.03 -14.00 2.64
CA ASN A 740 2.37 -13.49 1.33
C ASN A 740 1.16 -12.72 0.80
N THR A 741 1.29 -11.40 0.64
CA THR A 741 0.20 -10.48 0.31
C THR A 741 -0.07 -10.38 -1.19
N ARG A 742 -0.03 -11.53 -1.86
CA ARG A 742 -0.08 -11.68 -3.32
C ARG A 742 -0.41 -13.11 -3.74
N LEU A 743 -0.61 -13.30 -5.03
CA LEU A 743 -0.57 -14.62 -5.66
C LEU A 743 0.84 -15.24 -5.52
N GLN A 744 0.92 -16.56 -5.42
CA GLN A 744 2.18 -17.31 -5.35
C GLN A 744 2.44 -18.12 -6.62
N VAL A 745 3.69 -18.56 -6.82
CA VAL A 745 4.15 -19.29 -8.02
C VAL A 745 3.36 -20.59 -8.17
N GLU A 746 3.16 -21.27 -7.05
CA GLU A 746 2.52 -22.56 -6.82
C GLU A 746 0.99 -22.55 -6.79
N HIS A 747 0.33 -21.40 -7.04
CA HIS A 747 -1.15 -21.34 -7.08
C HIS A 747 -1.78 -22.35 -8.06
N GLY A 748 -1.03 -22.74 -9.11
CA GLY A 748 -1.49 -23.67 -10.13
C GLY A 748 -1.86 -25.05 -9.58
N VAL A 749 -1.21 -25.56 -8.52
CA VAL A 749 -1.62 -26.85 -7.93
C VAL A 749 -2.99 -26.73 -7.26
N THR A 750 -3.25 -25.59 -6.61
CA THR A 750 -4.57 -25.30 -6.01
C THR A 750 -5.64 -25.19 -7.10
N GLU A 751 -5.37 -24.47 -8.19
CA GLU A 751 -6.31 -24.36 -9.31
C GLU A 751 -6.70 -25.72 -9.89
N MET A 752 -5.74 -26.63 -10.07
CA MET A 752 -6.02 -27.98 -10.63
C MET A 752 -6.87 -28.85 -9.68
N VAL A 753 -6.60 -28.83 -8.38
CA VAL A 753 -7.32 -29.67 -7.41
C VAL A 753 -8.73 -29.15 -7.09
N TYR A 754 -8.89 -27.83 -7.13
CA TYR A 754 -10.12 -27.16 -6.71
C TYR A 754 -10.97 -26.67 -7.90
N GLY A 755 -10.47 -26.77 -9.13
CA GLY A 755 -11.21 -26.38 -10.34
C GLY A 755 -11.53 -24.88 -10.40
N VAL A 756 -10.63 -24.05 -9.88
CA VAL A 756 -10.81 -22.59 -9.80
C VAL A 756 -9.76 -21.86 -10.65
N ASP A 757 -10.10 -20.66 -11.13
CA ASP A 757 -9.14 -19.73 -11.72
C ASP A 757 -8.97 -18.53 -10.79
N ILE A 758 -7.87 -18.54 -10.01
CA ILE A 758 -7.61 -17.52 -8.99
C ILE A 758 -7.33 -16.17 -9.66
N VAL A 759 -6.65 -16.14 -10.81
CA VAL A 759 -6.40 -14.88 -11.54
C VAL A 759 -7.72 -14.30 -12.06
N SER A 760 -8.62 -15.13 -12.57
CA SER A 760 -9.96 -14.68 -12.98
C SER A 760 -10.70 -14.05 -11.79
N TRP A 761 -10.61 -14.66 -10.61
CA TRP A 761 -11.22 -14.07 -9.41
C TRP A 761 -10.58 -12.74 -9.00
N MET A 762 -9.26 -12.61 -9.11
CA MET A 762 -8.57 -11.34 -8.84
C MET A 762 -9.06 -10.23 -9.78
N VAL A 763 -9.22 -10.54 -11.07
CA VAL A 763 -9.72 -9.60 -12.10
C VAL A 763 -11.20 -9.26 -11.85
N GLN A 764 -12.05 -10.25 -11.64
CA GLN A 764 -13.48 -10.07 -11.37
C GLN A 764 -13.74 -9.27 -10.09
N LEU A 765 -12.94 -9.51 -9.04
CA LEU A 765 -13.00 -8.73 -7.79
C LEU A 765 -12.59 -7.29 -8.05
N GLY A 766 -11.53 -7.08 -8.85
CA GLY A 766 -11.12 -5.76 -9.30
C GLY A 766 -12.23 -5.01 -10.04
N ALA A 767 -12.96 -5.70 -10.91
CA ALA A 767 -14.05 -5.15 -11.70
C ALA A 767 -15.38 -4.99 -10.92
N GLY A 768 -15.45 -5.48 -9.67
CA GLY A 768 -16.67 -5.45 -8.86
C GLY A 768 -17.78 -6.40 -9.37
N CYS A 769 -17.41 -7.45 -10.11
CA CYS A 769 -18.35 -8.42 -10.66
C CYS A 769 -18.13 -9.86 -10.16
N LEU A 770 -17.25 -10.06 -9.17
CA LEU A 770 -17.07 -11.36 -8.52
C LEU A 770 -18.35 -11.74 -7.75
N PRO A 771 -18.87 -12.97 -7.90
CA PRO A 771 -19.95 -13.45 -7.04
C PRO A 771 -19.54 -13.46 -5.56
N PRO A 772 -20.51 -13.41 -4.62
CA PRO A 772 -20.21 -13.50 -3.19
C PRO A 772 -19.37 -14.74 -2.87
N LEU A 773 -18.34 -14.60 -2.02
CA LEU A 773 -17.40 -15.70 -1.74
C LEU A 773 -18.08 -16.95 -1.17
N SER A 774 -19.20 -16.79 -0.47
CA SER A 774 -20.01 -17.91 0.02
C SER A 774 -20.56 -18.80 -1.11
N SER A 775 -20.79 -18.24 -2.31
CA SER A 775 -21.20 -18.97 -3.51
C SER A 775 -20.04 -19.58 -4.29
N LEU A 776 -18.81 -19.10 -4.05
CA LEU A 776 -17.56 -19.62 -4.62
C LEU A 776 -16.91 -20.68 -3.71
N ALA A 777 -17.50 -20.96 -2.55
CA ALA A 777 -16.97 -21.91 -1.58
C ALA A 777 -16.73 -23.27 -2.23
N VAL A 778 -15.48 -23.70 -2.24
CA VAL A 778 -15.06 -24.86 -3.02
C VAL A 778 -15.30 -26.15 -2.25
N SER A 779 -15.63 -27.19 -3.01
CA SER A 779 -15.80 -28.57 -2.56
C SER A 779 -14.51 -29.15 -1.95
N ALA A 780 -14.61 -30.35 -1.35
CA ALA A 780 -13.44 -31.14 -0.96
C ALA A 780 -12.45 -31.30 -2.14
N PRO A 781 -11.13 -31.34 -1.88
CA PRO A 781 -10.12 -31.45 -2.94
C PRO A 781 -10.38 -32.66 -3.84
N GLN A 782 -10.30 -32.45 -5.16
CA GLN A 782 -10.45 -33.53 -6.13
C GLN A 782 -9.06 -34.00 -6.58
N GLY A 783 -8.69 -35.23 -6.23
CA GLY A 783 -7.40 -35.81 -6.62
C GLY A 783 -6.20 -35.14 -5.94
N HIS A 784 -5.07 -35.10 -6.64
CA HIS A 784 -3.80 -34.58 -6.14
C HIS A 784 -3.04 -33.90 -7.27
N ALA A 785 -2.49 -32.71 -7.01
CA ALA A 785 -1.63 -31.99 -7.95
C ALA A 785 -0.22 -31.78 -7.39
N ILE A 786 0.77 -31.90 -8.26
CA ILE A 786 2.19 -31.72 -7.94
C ILE A 786 2.80 -30.82 -9.01
N GLN A 787 3.55 -29.82 -8.57
CA GLN A 787 4.33 -28.92 -9.40
C GLN A 787 5.81 -29.12 -9.15
N VAL A 788 6.61 -28.99 -10.22
CA VAL A 788 8.05 -28.75 -10.13
C VAL A 788 8.43 -27.47 -10.88
N ARG A 789 9.47 -26.80 -10.39
CA ARG A 789 10.06 -25.63 -11.05
C ARG A 789 11.28 -26.02 -11.88
N LEU A 790 11.15 -25.92 -13.19
CA LEU A 790 12.24 -26.11 -14.14
C LEU A 790 13.03 -24.80 -14.25
N TYR A 791 14.32 -24.85 -13.93
CA TYR A 791 15.23 -23.71 -13.84
C TYR A 791 16.41 -23.85 -14.81
N ALA A 792 16.89 -22.73 -15.34
CA ALA A 792 18.19 -22.61 -15.99
C ALA A 792 19.30 -22.51 -14.93
N GLU A 793 19.57 -23.61 -14.25
CA GLU A 793 20.61 -23.75 -13.24
C GLU A 793 21.37 -25.06 -13.49
N ASP A 794 22.68 -25.08 -13.21
CA ASP A 794 23.52 -26.29 -13.25
C ASP A 794 23.62 -26.91 -11.83
N PRO A 795 22.87 -27.98 -11.51
CA PRO A 795 22.86 -28.57 -10.17
C PRO A 795 24.23 -29.16 -9.77
N ALA A 796 25.06 -29.54 -10.73
CA ALA A 796 26.41 -30.05 -10.49
C ALA A 796 27.37 -28.95 -10.04
N LYS A 797 27.15 -27.72 -10.50
CA LYS A 797 27.92 -26.52 -10.11
C LYS A 797 27.17 -25.67 -9.10
N GLN A 798 26.67 -26.31 -8.05
CA GLN A 798 25.96 -25.64 -6.95
C GLN A 798 24.75 -24.80 -7.41
N PHE A 799 24.09 -25.21 -8.49
CA PHE A 799 22.95 -24.54 -9.11
C PHE A 799 23.30 -23.14 -9.60
N GLN A 800 24.47 -23.02 -10.23
CA GLN A 800 24.88 -21.79 -10.89
C GLN A 800 23.85 -21.43 -11.98
N PRO A 801 23.30 -20.20 -12.00
CA PRO A 801 22.41 -19.76 -13.06
C PRO A 801 23.08 -19.84 -14.43
N CYS A 802 22.33 -20.32 -15.42
CA CYS A 802 22.80 -20.51 -16.79
C CYS A 802 22.01 -19.59 -17.73
N ALA A 803 22.75 -18.85 -18.56
CA ALA A 803 22.20 -17.91 -19.53
C ALA A 803 22.65 -18.32 -20.94
N GLY A 804 21.83 -18.03 -21.94
CA GLY A 804 22.09 -18.37 -23.33
C GLY A 804 20.86 -18.82 -24.11
N LEU A 805 21.10 -19.27 -25.33
CA LEU A 805 20.04 -19.68 -26.26
C LEU A 805 19.54 -21.09 -25.95
N LEU A 806 18.23 -21.25 -25.78
CA LEU A 806 17.57 -22.54 -25.82
C LEU A 806 17.39 -22.97 -27.27
N SER A 807 18.34 -23.75 -27.77
CA SER A 807 18.33 -24.31 -29.13
C SER A 807 17.16 -25.26 -29.41
N HIS A 808 16.63 -25.92 -28.38
CA HIS A 808 15.49 -26.81 -28.47
C HIS A 808 14.72 -26.80 -27.16
N VAL A 809 13.39 -26.75 -27.26
CA VAL A 809 12.45 -26.87 -26.14
C VAL A 809 11.30 -27.75 -26.61
N SER A 810 11.08 -28.87 -25.95
CA SER A 810 9.96 -29.75 -26.20
C SER A 810 9.41 -30.32 -24.91
N PHE A 811 8.10 -30.23 -24.75
CA PHE A 811 7.35 -30.85 -23.67
C PHE A 811 6.36 -31.86 -24.24
N PRO A 812 6.14 -33.00 -23.57
CA PRO A 812 5.24 -34.04 -24.08
C PRO A 812 3.77 -33.63 -23.93
N SER A 813 2.90 -34.33 -24.65
CA SER A 813 1.45 -34.30 -24.39
C SER A 813 1.12 -34.88 -23.02
N ALA A 814 -0.07 -34.57 -22.51
CA ALA A 814 -0.56 -35.10 -21.23
C ALA A 814 -0.53 -36.64 -21.19
N PRO A 815 -0.06 -37.26 -20.09
CA PRO A 815 -0.18 -38.70 -19.87
C PRO A 815 -1.66 -39.15 -19.85
N ALA A 816 -1.93 -40.42 -20.16
CA ALA A 816 -3.31 -40.92 -20.32
C ALA A 816 -4.19 -40.76 -19.08
N ASP A 817 -3.62 -40.93 -17.88
CA ASP A 817 -4.35 -40.94 -16.60
C ASP A 817 -4.11 -39.67 -15.76
N ALA A 818 -3.65 -38.58 -16.38
CA ALA A 818 -3.33 -37.34 -15.68
C ALA A 818 -3.48 -36.10 -16.56
N GLU A 819 -3.85 -34.98 -15.95
CA GLU A 819 -3.84 -33.68 -16.61
C GLU A 819 -2.45 -33.05 -16.50
N LEU A 820 -1.94 -32.51 -17.61
CA LEU A 820 -0.68 -31.79 -17.69
C LEU A 820 -0.94 -30.31 -17.96
N ARG A 821 -0.43 -29.46 -17.08
CA ARG A 821 -0.38 -28.01 -17.26
C ARG A 821 1.06 -27.53 -17.20
N ILE A 822 1.46 -26.79 -18.22
CA ILE A 822 2.78 -26.14 -18.29
C ILE A 822 2.57 -24.64 -18.37
N ASP A 823 2.99 -23.94 -17.32
CA ASP A 823 3.04 -22.48 -17.33
C ASP A 823 4.52 -22.08 -17.62
N SER A 824 4.80 -21.62 -18.84
CA SER A 824 6.16 -21.31 -19.32
C SER A 824 6.19 -20.02 -20.13
N TRP A 825 7.38 -19.46 -20.32
CA TRP A 825 7.65 -18.32 -21.21
C TRP A 825 8.69 -18.61 -22.29
N ILE A 826 9.18 -19.86 -22.36
CA ILE A 826 10.24 -20.27 -23.28
C ILE A 826 9.69 -21.05 -24.47
N ASP A 827 10.45 -21.01 -25.57
CA ASP A 827 10.26 -21.78 -26.79
C ASP A 827 11.64 -22.07 -27.40
N SER A 828 11.71 -22.92 -28.43
CA SER A 828 12.93 -23.08 -29.22
C SER A 828 13.33 -21.74 -29.84
N GLY A 829 14.56 -21.31 -29.60
CA GLY A 829 15.07 -20.00 -29.98
C GLY A 829 14.94 -18.91 -28.90
N SER A 830 14.37 -19.22 -27.73
CA SER A 830 14.35 -18.28 -26.60
C SER A 830 15.75 -18.06 -26.03
N GLU A 831 16.09 -16.81 -25.75
CA GLU A 831 17.32 -16.43 -25.06
C GLU A 831 17.06 -16.19 -23.57
N VAL A 832 17.78 -16.91 -22.71
CA VAL A 832 17.70 -16.78 -21.25
C VAL A 832 18.75 -15.78 -20.80
N SER A 833 18.32 -14.62 -20.32
CA SER A 833 19.22 -13.57 -19.81
C SER A 833 19.75 -13.89 -18.40
N PRO A 834 20.94 -13.37 -18.03
CA PRO A 834 21.45 -13.48 -16.67
C PRO A 834 20.86 -12.47 -15.67
N PHE A 835 19.94 -11.59 -16.10
CA PHE A 835 19.50 -10.44 -15.31
C PHE A 835 18.35 -10.72 -14.34
N TYR A 836 17.60 -11.80 -14.54
CA TYR A 836 16.37 -12.10 -13.83
C TYR A 836 16.37 -13.51 -13.23
N ASP A 837 15.28 -13.87 -12.56
CA ASP A 837 15.04 -15.23 -12.07
C ASP A 837 15.19 -16.28 -13.21
N PRO A 838 15.90 -17.40 -12.97
CA PRO A 838 16.19 -18.40 -13.99
C PRO A 838 15.04 -19.40 -14.23
N MET A 839 13.83 -19.20 -13.72
CA MET A 839 12.73 -20.16 -13.89
C MET A 839 12.27 -20.19 -15.34
N LEU A 840 12.32 -21.36 -15.97
CA LEU A 840 11.95 -21.59 -17.36
C LEU A 840 10.47 -21.98 -17.50
N ALA A 841 10.02 -22.88 -16.63
CA ALA A 841 8.66 -23.41 -16.66
C ALA A 841 8.24 -23.96 -15.30
N LYS A 842 6.94 -23.96 -15.06
CA LYS A 842 6.30 -24.77 -14.03
C LYS A 842 5.64 -25.96 -14.72
N VAL A 843 6.01 -27.17 -14.32
CA VAL A 843 5.38 -28.40 -14.83
C VAL A 843 4.45 -28.91 -13.74
N ILE A 844 3.15 -28.87 -14.01
CA ILE A 844 2.09 -29.20 -13.05
C ILE A 844 1.35 -30.42 -13.57
N ILE A 845 1.23 -31.44 -12.73
CA ILE A 845 0.44 -32.64 -12.99
C ILE A 845 -0.68 -32.73 -11.99
N HIS A 846 -1.87 -33.10 -12.45
CA HIS A 846 -3.01 -33.47 -11.61
C HIS A 846 -3.50 -34.87 -11.97
N ALA A 847 -3.78 -35.69 -10.96
CA ALA A 847 -4.28 -37.05 -11.13
C ALA A 847 -5.20 -37.44 -9.97
N ALA A 848 -5.84 -38.61 -10.04
CA ALA A 848 -6.79 -39.04 -9.01
C ALA A 848 -6.15 -39.28 -7.63
N ASN A 849 -4.83 -39.52 -7.56
CA ASN A 849 -4.09 -39.60 -6.30
C ASN A 849 -2.61 -39.22 -6.48
N ARG A 850 -1.93 -38.99 -5.35
CA ARG A 850 -0.52 -38.59 -5.28
C ARG A 850 0.43 -39.52 -6.02
N HIS A 851 0.24 -40.83 -5.93
CA HIS A 851 1.13 -41.81 -6.56
C HIS A 851 1.05 -41.73 -8.09
N GLN A 852 -0.17 -41.63 -8.62
CA GLN A 852 -0.40 -41.41 -10.05
C GLN A 852 0.20 -40.07 -10.51
N ALA A 853 0.00 -38.99 -9.74
CA ALA A 853 0.56 -37.68 -10.06
C ALA A 853 2.09 -37.70 -10.11
N LEU A 854 2.76 -38.34 -9.15
CA LEU A 854 4.23 -38.50 -9.15
C LEU A 854 4.75 -39.32 -10.33
N ASN A 855 4.05 -40.40 -10.70
CA ASN A 855 4.45 -41.24 -11.83
C ASN A 855 4.27 -40.51 -13.16
N ALA A 856 3.13 -39.86 -13.35
CA ALA A 856 2.85 -39.04 -14.53
C ALA A 856 3.81 -37.86 -14.65
N LEU A 857 4.18 -37.22 -13.54
CA LEU A 857 5.19 -36.16 -13.52
C LEU A 857 6.58 -36.70 -13.86
N SER A 858 6.96 -37.86 -13.30
CA SER A 858 8.23 -38.52 -13.63
C SER A 858 8.32 -38.85 -15.11
N GLN A 859 7.23 -39.37 -15.71
CA GLN A 859 7.15 -39.66 -17.14
C GLN A 859 7.22 -38.39 -17.98
N THR A 860 6.51 -37.33 -17.58
CA THR A 860 6.51 -36.03 -18.25
C THR A 860 7.90 -35.43 -18.30
N LEU A 861 8.62 -35.41 -17.17
CA LEU A 861 9.99 -34.89 -17.12
C LEU A 861 10.95 -35.73 -17.95
N ARG A 862 10.83 -37.07 -17.95
CA ARG A 862 11.65 -37.96 -18.81
C ARG A 862 11.45 -37.68 -20.30
N ASN A 863 10.23 -37.36 -20.70
CA ASN A 863 9.87 -37.07 -22.09
C ASN A 863 9.98 -35.59 -22.46
N SER A 864 10.43 -34.73 -21.54
CA SER A 864 10.75 -33.33 -21.82
C SER A 864 12.21 -33.20 -22.24
N SER A 865 12.50 -32.31 -23.19
CA SER A 865 13.87 -32.06 -23.65
C SER A 865 14.12 -30.56 -23.84
N LEU A 866 15.20 -30.08 -23.23
CA LEU A 866 15.66 -28.70 -23.32
C LEU A 866 17.16 -28.73 -23.60
N TYR A 867 17.59 -28.07 -24.68
CA TYR A 867 18.99 -28.03 -25.09
C TYR A 867 19.47 -26.61 -25.35
N GLY A 868 20.76 -26.37 -25.12
CA GLY A 868 21.46 -25.13 -25.44
C GLY A 868 22.10 -24.47 -24.22
N ILE A 869 21.51 -24.67 -23.04
CA ILE A 869 22.05 -24.30 -21.73
C ILE A 869 21.79 -25.42 -20.72
N GLU A 870 22.52 -25.43 -19.62
CA GLU A 870 22.26 -26.35 -18.51
C GLU A 870 20.94 -26.01 -17.80
N THR A 871 20.23 -27.04 -17.36
CA THR A 871 18.97 -26.92 -16.61
C THR A 871 18.94 -27.88 -15.44
N ASN A 872 18.03 -27.65 -14.49
CA ASN A 872 17.83 -28.57 -13.38
C ASN A 872 16.97 -29.80 -13.73
N LEU A 873 16.64 -30.05 -15.01
CA LEU A 873 15.71 -31.10 -15.43
C LEU A 873 16.09 -32.49 -14.91
N ASP A 874 17.35 -32.89 -15.05
CA ASP A 874 17.84 -34.20 -14.58
C ASP A 874 17.88 -34.30 -13.06
N TYR A 875 18.17 -33.18 -12.38
CA TYR A 875 18.06 -33.12 -10.94
C TYR A 875 16.60 -33.28 -10.48
N LEU A 876 15.62 -32.70 -11.17
CA LEU A 876 14.20 -32.92 -10.87
C LEU A 876 13.80 -34.39 -11.10
N ARG A 877 14.26 -35.00 -12.19
CA ARG A 877 14.05 -36.44 -12.44
C ARG A 877 14.63 -37.30 -11.32
N HIS A 878 15.81 -36.94 -10.82
CA HIS A 878 16.46 -37.61 -9.69
C HIS A 878 15.68 -37.40 -8.39
N LEU A 879 15.26 -36.17 -8.10
CA LEU A 879 14.50 -35.82 -6.89
C LEU A 879 13.18 -36.58 -6.76
N LEU A 880 12.43 -36.72 -7.86
CA LEU A 880 11.16 -37.45 -7.85
C LEU A 880 11.31 -38.93 -7.50
N ASN A 881 12.53 -39.50 -7.61
CA ASN A 881 12.80 -40.88 -7.23
C ASN A 881 13.34 -41.04 -5.81
N GLN A 882 13.55 -39.93 -5.08
CA GLN A 882 14.00 -40.01 -3.69
C GLN A 882 12.91 -40.62 -2.79
N PRO A 883 13.27 -41.57 -1.89
CA PRO A 883 12.29 -42.21 -1.01
C PRO A 883 11.45 -41.22 -0.19
N ALA A 884 12.08 -40.18 0.37
CA ALA A 884 11.39 -39.15 1.14
C ALA A 884 10.32 -38.40 0.32
N VAL A 885 10.59 -38.14 -0.97
CA VAL A 885 9.62 -37.52 -1.91
C VAL A 885 8.52 -38.52 -2.24
N ARG A 886 8.86 -39.78 -2.58
CA ARG A 886 7.87 -40.83 -2.90
C ARG A 886 6.91 -41.11 -1.74
N GLU A 887 7.40 -41.09 -0.51
CA GLU A 887 6.62 -41.36 0.70
C GLU A 887 5.88 -40.12 1.26
N GLY A 888 6.19 -38.91 0.78
CA GLY A 888 5.59 -37.67 1.29
C GLY A 888 6.08 -37.32 2.70
N LYS A 889 7.35 -37.61 2.99
CA LYS A 889 8.04 -37.35 4.26
C LYS A 889 9.11 -36.27 4.12
N VAL A 890 8.93 -35.35 3.18
CA VAL A 890 9.87 -34.27 2.92
C VAL A 890 9.74 -33.23 4.03
N ILE A 891 10.88 -32.83 4.59
CA ILE A 891 11.01 -31.66 5.47
C ILE A 891 11.87 -30.60 4.78
N THR A 892 11.84 -29.37 5.28
CA THR A 892 12.59 -28.22 4.72
C THR A 892 14.09 -28.44 4.58
N ALA A 893 14.68 -29.36 5.36
CA ALA A 893 16.10 -29.74 5.27
C ALA A 893 16.39 -30.86 4.25
N THR A 894 15.39 -31.64 3.80
CA THR A 894 15.59 -32.89 3.06
C THR A 894 16.44 -32.70 1.79
N LEU A 895 16.13 -31.69 0.97
CA LEU A 895 16.81 -31.48 -0.32
C LEU A 895 18.27 -31.04 -0.15
N GLY A 896 18.61 -30.42 0.99
CA GLY A 896 19.99 -30.05 1.32
C GLY A 896 20.90 -31.27 1.54
N CYS A 897 20.33 -32.43 1.86
CA CYS A 897 21.05 -33.68 2.08
C CYS A 897 21.05 -34.60 0.85
N VAL A 898 20.35 -34.22 -0.23
CA VAL A 898 20.30 -35.03 -1.46
C VAL A 898 21.65 -34.94 -2.17
N THR A 899 22.29 -36.10 -2.34
CA THR A 899 23.51 -36.20 -3.14
C THR A 899 23.14 -36.42 -4.60
N TYR A 900 23.47 -35.46 -5.45
CA TYR A 900 23.26 -35.54 -6.89
C TYR A 900 24.60 -35.76 -7.59
N GLN A 901 24.71 -36.84 -8.36
CA GLN A 901 25.87 -37.16 -9.19
C GLN A 901 25.41 -37.23 -10.65
N PRO A 902 25.65 -36.20 -11.46
CA PRO A 902 25.22 -36.18 -12.85
C PRO A 902 26.00 -37.20 -13.69
N ALA A 903 25.34 -37.83 -14.65
CA ALA A 903 26.00 -38.69 -15.65
C ALA A 903 26.65 -37.83 -16.75
N THR A 904 27.65 -37.03 -16.36
CA THR A 904 28.30 -36.03 -17.23
C THR A 904 29.83 -36.13 -17.17
N LEU A 905 30.48 -35.42 -18.09
CA LEU A 905 31.93 -35.23 -18.14
C LEU A 905 32.22 -33.73 -17.94
N ASP A 906 33.12 -33.40 -17.02
CA ASP A 906 33.62 -32.03 -16.91
C ASP A 906 34.81 -31.84 -17.83
N VAL A 907 34.73 -30.84 -18.72
CA VAL A 907 35.85 -30.45 -19.57
C VAL A 907 36.80 -29.55 -18.77
N ILE A 908 37.93 -30.11 -18.31
CA ILE A 908 39.00 -29.34 -17.63
C ILE A 908 39.84 -28.59 -18.66
N ALA A 909 40.16 -29.25 -19.78
CA ALA A 909 40.83 -28.65 -20.92
C ALA A 909 40.21 -29.18 -22.21
N PRO A 910 39.93 -28.32 -23.23
CA PRO A 910 39.16 -28.72 -24.40
C PRO A 910 39.95 -29.48 -25.48
N GLY A 911 41.28 -29.47 -25.42
CA GLY A 911 42.13 -29.93 -26.53
C GLY A 911 42.19 -28.92 -27.68
N THR A 912 42.76 -29.31 -28.82
CA THR A 912 42.88 -28.44 -29.99
C THR A 912 41.55 -28.26 -30.70
N LEU A 913 40.86 -29.36 -30.99
CA LEU A 913 39.50 -29.39 -31.53
C LEU A 913 38.88 -30.74 -31.16
N THR A 914 37.94 -30.69 -30.21
CA THR A 914 37.18 -31.85 -29.75
C THR A 914 35.71 -31.62 -30.04
N SER A 915 35.07 -32.56 -30.74
CA SER A 915 33.68 -32.41 -31.17
C SER A 915 32.89 -33.70 -30.96
N ILE A 916 31.61 -33.57 -30.60
CA ILE A 916 30.69 -34.71 -30.58
C ILE A 916 30.38 -35.09 -32.03
N GLN A 917 30.51 -36.37 -32.35
CA GLN A 917 30.20 -36.94 -33.65
C GLN A 917 29.41 -38.23 -33.48
N ASP A 918 28.55 -38.53 -34.46
CA ASP A 918 27.89 -39.83 -34.64
C ASP A 918 28.16 -40.33 -36.06
N ALA A 919 28.12 -41.65 -36.28
CA ALA A 919 28.51 -42.25 -37.56
C ALA A 919 27.45 -42.06 -38.68
N THR A 920 26.20 -41.77 -38.30
CA THR A 920 25.12 -41.43 -39.23
C THR A 920 25.38 -40.08 -39.89
N GLY A 921 25.81 -39.09 -39.11
CA GLY A 921 25.88 -37.69 -39.49
C GLY A 921 24.54 -37.13 -39.96
N ARG A 922 24.58 -35.93 -40.55
CA ARG A 922 23.45 -35.21 -41.17
C ARG A 922 23.21 -35.63 -42.63
N ARG A 923 23.06 -36.93 -42.88
CA ARG A 923 22.75 -37.43 -44.24
C ARG A 923 21.34 -37.02 -44.68
N GLY A 924 21.10 -37.01 -45.98
CA GLY A 924 19.80 -36.65 -46.59
C GLY A 924 19.69 -35.19 -47.05
N TYR A 925 20.57 -34.30 -46.58
CA TYR A 925 20.47 -32.85 -46.80
C TYR A 925 21.58 -32.26 -47.67
N TRP A 926 22.35 -33.11 -48.36
CA TRP A 926 23.44 -32.65 -49.24
C TRP A 926 22.94 -31.74 -50.37
N HIS A 927 21.74 -31.99 -50.88
CA HIS A 927 21.12 -31.20 -51.95
C HIS A 927 20.82 -29.74 -51.55
N VAL A 928 20.72 -29.44 -50.25
CA VAL A 928 20.60 -28.07 -49.69
C VAL A 928 21.92 -27.56 -49.10
N GLY A 929 23.04 -28.24 -49.37
CA GLY A 929 24.37 -27.82 -48.93
C GLY A 929 24.71 -28.13 -47.46
N VAL A 930 23.92 -28.96 -46.77
CA VAL A 930 24.26 -29.41 -45.41
C VAL A 930 25.16 -30.65 -45.50
N PRO A 931 26.43 -30.58 -45.04
CA PRO A 931 27.33 -31.72 -45.10
C PRO A 931 26.98 -32.78 -44.04
N PRO A 932 27.29 -34.07 -44.28
CA PRO A 932 26.99 -35.13 -43.32
C PRO A 932 27.72 -34.90 -42.00
N SER A 933 28.87 -34.21 -42.00
CA SER A 933 29.73 -34.14 -40.80
C SER A 933 30.06 -35.57 -40.35
N GLY A 934 29.94 -35.88 -39.06
CA GLY A 934 30.26 -37.20 -38.53
C GLY A 934 31.78 -37.39 -38.36
N PRO A 935 32.21 -38.55 -37.84
CA PRO A 935 33.61 -38.87 -37.65
C PRO A 935 34.33 -38.94 -39.01
N PHE A 936 35.46 -38.23 -39.13
CA PHE A 936 36.26 -38.19 -40.35
C PHE A 936 36.79 -39.57 -40.72
N ASP A 937 37.26 -40.32 -39.72
CA ASP A 937 37.53 -41.75 -39.80
C ASP A 937 36.38 -42.52 -39.13
N SER A 938 35.30 -42.68 -39.89
CA SER A 938 34.13 -43.45 -39.47
C SER A 938 34.41 -44.92 -39.17
N ARG A 939 35.52 -45.48 -39.65
CA ARG A 939 35.85 -46.89 -39.41
C ARG A 939 36.36 -47.06 -37.99
N SER A 940 37.32 -46.24 -37.56
CA SER A 940 37.85 -46.30 -36.20
C SER A 940 36.77 -45.99 -35.16
N PHE A 941 35.95 -44.97 -35.41
CA PHE A 941 34.84 -44.59 -34.54
C PHE A 941 33.86 -45.77 -34.32
N ARG A 942 33.36 -46.39 -35.39
CA ARG A 942 32.40 -47.50 -35.32
C ARG A 942 33.00 -48.75 -34.67
N LEU A 943 34.25 -49.07 -34.99
CA LEU A 943 34.95 -50.20 -34.35
C LEU A 943 35.14 -49.96 -32.85
N GLY A 944 35.47 -48.74 -32.44
CA GLY A 944 35.55 -48.36 -31.02
C GLY A 944 34.22 -48.53 -30.29
N ASN A 945 33.12 -48.04 -30.88
CA ASN A 945 31.77 -48.25 -30.33
C ASN A 945 31.42 -49.74 -30.21
N ARG A 946 31.72 -50.52 -31.25
CA ARG A 946 31.46 -51.96 -31.26
C ARG A 946 32.25 -52.72 -30.18
N LEU A 947 33.51 -52.33 -29.93
CA LEU A 947 34.32 -52.91 -28.85
C LEU A 947 33.69 -52.66 -27.47
N LEU A 948 33.04 -51.53 -27.30
CA LEU A 948 32.35 -51.14 -26.06
C LEU A 948 30.95 -51.74 -25.92
N GLY A 949 30.47 -52.45 -26.96
CA GLY A 949 29.12 -53.01 -27.02
C GLY A 949 28.03 -51.99 -27.34
N ASN A 950 28.39 -50.78 -27.78
CA ASN A 950 27.45 -49.76 -28.19
C ASN A 950 26.84 -50.07 -29.56
N ASP A 951 25.73 -49.41 -29.87
CA ASP A 951 25.32 -49.20 -31.26
C ASP A 951 26.47 -48.51 -32.03
N GLU A 952 26.78 -48.96 -33.24
CA GLU A 952 27.86 -48.38 -34.05
C GLU A 952 27.63 -46.87 -34.34
N GLN A 953 26.38 -46.41 -34.28
CA GLN A 953 25.97 -45.01 -34.46
C GLN A 953 25.98 -44.18 -33.17
N ALA A 954 26.23 -44.78 -31.99
CA ALA A 954 26.26 -44.04 -30.73
C ALA A 954 27.26 -42.88 -30.79
N ALA A 955 26.85 -41.71 -30.30
CA ALA A 955 27.70 -40.52 -30.35
C ALA A 955 28.92 -40.65 -29.43
N GLY A 956 30.04 -40.06 -29.85
CA GLY A 956 31.31 -40.05 -29.12
C GLY A 956 32.11 -38.79 -29.44
N LEU A 957 33.28 -38.64 -28.83
CA LEU A 957 34.15 -37.48 -29.10
C LEU A 957 35.16 -37.81 -30.19
N GLU A 958 35.21 -36.97 -31.21
CA GLU A 958 36.32 -36.89 -32.15
C GLU A 958 37.34 -35.86 -31.66
N ILE A 959 38.61 -36.28 -31.65
CA ILE A 959 39.75 -35.51 -31.15
C ILE A 959 40.72 -35.27 -32.29
N THR A 960 41.13 -34.02 -32.50
CA THR A 960 42.08 -33.64 -33.56
C THR A 960 43.39 -33.14 -32.97
N LEU A 961 44.51 -33.79 -33.33
CA LEU A 961 45.89 -33.49 -32.92
C LEU A 961 46.21 -33.59 -31.42
N ARG A 962 45.51 -32.84 -30.57
CA ARG A 962 45.66 -32.90 -29.11
C ARG A 962 44.30 -32.97 -28.45
N GLY A 963 44.14 -33.92 -27.55
CA GLY A 963 42.87 -34.20 -26.88
C GLY A 963 42.56 -33.35 -25.66
N PRO A 964 41.36 -33.54 -25.11
CA PRO A 964 40.90 -32.87 -23.90
C PRO A 964 41.46 -33.51 -22.63
N THR A 965 41.32 -32.79 -21.53
CA THR A 965 41.37 -33.36 -20.18
C THR A 965 39.95 -33.34 -19.61
N LEU A 966 39.43 -34.50 -19.26
CA LEU A 966 38.04 -34.73 -18.86
C LEU A 966 37.99 -35.36 -17.47
N ARG A 967 37.12 -34.87 -16.59
CA ARG A 967 36.82 -35.53 -15.32
C ARG A 967 35.47 -36.23 -15.40
N PHE A 968 35.41 -37.47 -14.96
CA PHE A 968 34.20 -38.29 -14.98
C PHE A 968 33.41 -38.08 -13.69
N ASN A 969 32.12 -37.78 -13.80
CA ASN A 969 31.25 -37.62 -12.63
C ASN A 969 30.52 -38.91 -12.23
N GLN A 970 30.61 -39.96 -13.06
CA GLN A 970 30.14 -41.31 -12.77
C GLN A 970 31.10 -42.36 -13.34
N ASP A 971 30.98 -43.59 -12.81
CA ASP A 971 31.66 -44.75 -13.35
C ASP A 971 31.22 -45.00 -14.80
N CYS A 972 32.18 -45.16 -15.70
CA CYS A 972 31.91 -45.35 -17.12
C CYS A 972 32.97 -46.25 -17.76
N ALA A 973 32.54 -47.19 -18.60
CA ALA A 973 33.44 -47.91 -19.48
C ALA A 973 33.70 -47.07 -20.74
N ILE A 974 34.96 -46.98 -21.16
CA ILE A 974 35.38 -46.20 -22.32
C ILE A 974 36.27 -47.01 -23.26
N VAL A 975 36.35 -46.58 -24.52
CA VAL A 975 37.34 -47.04 -25.50
C VAL A 975 37.97 -45.82 -26.16
N ILE A 976 39.31 -45.81 -26.25
CA ILE A 976 40.05 -44.87 -27.09
C ILE A 976 40.48 -45.59 -28.37
N SER A 977 40.16 -45.04 -29.54
CA SER A 977 40.47 -45.63 -30.86
C SER A 977 41.00 -44.58 -31.85
N GLY A 978 41.37 -45.00 -33.06
CA GLY A 978 41.93 -44.12 -34.10
C GLY A 978 43.46 -44.02 -34.03
N ALA A 979 44.00 -42.84 -34.36
CA ALA A 979 45.44 -42.55 -34.31
C ALA A 979 45.98 -42.66 -32.87
N THR A 980 47.23 -43.13 -32.73
CA THR A 980 47.88 -43.26 -31.42
C THR A 980 47.97 -41.91 -30.73
N ILE A 981 47.58 -41.83 -29.46
CA ILE A 981 47.57 -40.60 -28.66
C ILE A 981 48.05 -40.91 -27.24
N ASP A 982 48.73 -39.98 -26.56
CA ASP A 982 49.11 -40.13 -25.14
C ASP A 982 47.86 -40.15 -24.26
N VAL A 983 47.39 -41.34 -23.86
CA VAL A 983 46.21 -41.51 -22.99
C VAL A 983 46.66 -41.75 -21.56
N ARG A 984 46.19 -40.92 -20.63
CA ARG A 984 46.46 -41.09 -19.19
C ARG A 984 45.21 -40.97 -18.35
N LEU A 985 45.04 -41.89 -17.41
CA LEU A 985 44.01 -41.83 -16.37
C LEU A 985 44.70 -41.60 -15.03
N ASP A 986 44.43 -40.46 -14.37
CA ASP A 986 45.12 -40.04 -13.14
C ASP A 986 46.66 -40.11 -13.26
N ASN A 987 47.18 -39.67 -14.41
CA ASN A 987 48.59 -39.73 -14.81
C ASN A 987 49.16 -41.12 -15.10
N GLN A 988 48.38 -42.20 -15.01
CA GLN A 988 48.79 -43.55 -15.40
C GLN A 988 48.46 -43.82 -16.87
N PRO A 989 49.37 -44.40 -17.67
CA PRO A 989 49.09 -44.76 -19.06
C PRO A 989 47.90 -45.71 -19.18
N LEU A 990 47.02 -45.45 -20.16
CA LEU A 990 45.85 -46.28 -20.44
C LEU A 990 45.93 -46.85 -21.87
N PRO A 991 45.66 -48.14 -22.10
CA PRO A 991 45.75 -48.73 -23.43
C PRO A 991 44.61 -48.24 -24.35
N MET A 992 44.95 -48.01 -25.63
CA MET A 992 43.96 -47.85 -26.69
C MET A 992 43.41 -49.20 -27.16
N TRP A 993 42.27 -49.18 -27.85
CA TRP A 993 41.60 -50.36 -28.44
C TRP A 993 41.23 -51.46 -27.43
N GLN A 994 41.05 -51.08 -26.17
CA GLN A 994 40.59 -51.94 -25.08
C GLN A 994 39.47 -51.24 -24.33
N VAL A 995 38.54 -52.02 -23.77
CA VAL A 995 37.53 -51.50 -22.85
C VAL A 995 38.21 -51.20 -21.52
N CYS A 996 38.18 -49.94 -21.10
CA CYS A 996 38.75 -49.49 -19.84
C CYS A 996 37.65 -48.93 -18.95
N ASN A 997 37.67 -49.26 -17.67
CA ASN A 997 36.74 -48.69 -16.70
C ASN A 997 37.37 -47.45 -16.07
N VAL A 998 36.59 -46.37 -16.05
CA VAL A 998 36.91 -45.13 -15.35
C VAL A 998 35.93 -44.97 -14.20
N SER A 999 36.45 -44.71 -13.01
CA SER A 999 35.63 -44.43 -11.83
C SER A 999 35.30 -42.95 -11.70
N ALA A 1000 34.19 -42.64 -11.01
CA ALA A 1000 33.81 -41.29 -10.66
C ALA A 1000 34.94 -40.54 -9.95
N GLY A 1001 35.19 -39.29 -10.34
CA GLY A 1001 36.25 -38.43 -9.83
C GLY A 1001 37.59 -38.56 -10.55
N GLN A 1002 37.82 -39.62 -11.33
CA GLN A 1002 39.06 -39.78 -12.08
C GLN A 1002 39.15 -38.82 -13.28
N THR A 1003 40.38 -38.47 -13.63
CA THR A 1003 40.69 -37.53 -14.71
C THR A 1003 41.39 -38.24 -15.87
N LEU A 1004 40.75 -38.26 -17.03
CA LEU A 1004 41.32 -38.73 -18.30
C LEU A 1004 41.97 -37.55 -19.03
N SER A 1005 43.26 -37.65 -19.33
CA SER A 1005 43.98 -36.70 -20.18
C SER A 1005 44.36 -37.36 -21.49
N LEU A 1006 44.00 -36.71 -22.59
CA LEU A 1006 44.32 -37.12 -23.95
C LEU A 1006 45.32 -36.10 -24.51
N GLY A 1007 46.60 -36.49 -24.55
CA GLY A 1007 47.72 -35.65 -24.92
C GLY A 1007 47.84 -35.44 -26.43
N GLN A 1008 49.07 -35.44 -26.93
CA GLN A 1008 49.35 -35.26 -28.36
C GLN A 1008 49.23 -36.59 -29.10
N VAL A 1009 48.67 -36.56 -30.31
CA VAL A 1009 48.72 -37.67 -31.26
C VAL A 1009 50.19 -37.93 -31.62
N ASP A 1010 50.62 -39.17 -31.47
CA ASP A 1010 51.99 -39.62 -31.69
C ASP A 1010 52.06 -40.54 -32.92
N GLY A 1011 53.06 -40.34 -33.78
CA GLY A 1011 53.23 -41.09 -35.02
C GLY A 1011 52.31 -40.69 -36.18
N GLU A 1012 51.86 -41.67 -36.97
CA GLU A 1012 51.02 -41.47 -38.15
C GLU A 1012 49.54 -41.28 -37.78
N GLY A 1013 48.88 -40.30 -38.41
CA GLY A 1013 47.45 -40.02 -38.23
C GLY A 1013 47.16 -38.60 -37.75
N CYS A 1014 45.88 -38.29 -37.54
CA CYS A 1014 45.44 -36.94 -37.15
C CYS A 1014 44.29 -36.93 -36.15
N ARG A 1015 43.45 -37.98 -36.14
CA ARG A 1015 42.26 -38.05 -35.28
C ARG A 1015 42.21 -39.32 -34.45
N SER A 1016 41.80 -39.15 -33.20
CA SER A 1016 41.49 -40.22 -32.26
C SER A 1016 40.05 -40.04 -31.77
N TYR A 1017 39.48 -41.10 -31.19
CA TYR A 1017 38.10 -41.10 -30.75
C TYR A 1017 38.00 -41.58 -29.32
N LEU A 1018 37.23 -40.87 -28.49
CA LEU A 1018 36.81 -41.33 -27.17
C LEU A 1018 35.35 -41.75 -27.24
N LEU A 1019 35.10 -43.04 -27.01
CA LEU A 1019 33.78 -43.65 -27.00
C LEU A 1019 33.42 -44.02 -25.57
N LEU A 1020 32.17 -43.77 -25.18
CA LEU A 1020 31.65 -44.01 -23.84
C LEU A 1020 30.52 -45.03 -23.88
N ALA A 1021 30.42 -45.90 -22.89
CA ALA A 1021 29.38 -46.92 -22.85
C ALA A 1021 28.00 -46.25 -22.81
N GLY A 1022 27.11 -46.62 -23.73
CA GLY A 1022 25.82 -45.96 -23.94
C GLY A 1022 25.84 -44.75 -24.89
N GLY A 1023 27.03 -44.24 -25.24
CA GLY A 1023 27.19 -43.04 -26.07
C GLY A 1023 27.02 -41.74 -25.31
N ILE A 1024 27.26 -40.61 -25.99
CA ILE A 1024 26.99 -39.26 -25.47
C ILE A 1024 25.55 -38.90 -25.77
N ASP A 1025 24.78 -38.47 -24.76
CA ASP A 1025 23.45 -37.92 -24.97
C ASP A 1025 23.57 -36.50 -25.57
N CYS A 1026 23.07 -36.34 -26.79
CA CYS A 1026 23.07 -35.09 -27.52
C CYS A 1026 21.82 -35.01 -28.41
N PRO A 1027 21.30 -33.80 -28.69
CA PRO A 1027 20.11 -33.66 -29.52
C PRO A 1027 20.37 -34.16 -30.93
N GLU A 1028 19.35 -34.73 -31.57
CA GLU A 1028 19.42 -34.97 -33.01
C GLU A 1028 19.66 -33.64 -33.76
N PRO A 1029 20.39 -33.66 -34.89
CA PRO A 1029 20.70 -32.44 -35.62
C PRO A 1029 19.42 -31.78 -36.13
N THR A 1030 19.00 -30.69 -35.49
CA THR A 1030 17.88 -29.87 -35.93
C THR A 1030 18.29 -29.08 -37.15
N ILE A 1031 17.94 -29.57 -38.35
CA ILE A 1031 17.82 -28.71 -39.52
C ILE A 1031 16.48 -28.03 -39.34
N ALA A 1032 16.50 -26.80 -38.83
CA ALA A 1032 15.31 -25.99 -38.65
C ALA A 1032 14.50 -26.01 -39.95
N GLN A 1033 13.41 -26.78 -39.97
CA GLN A 1033 12.32 -26.55 -40.90
C GLN A 1033 11.68 -25.26 -40.43
N ARG A 1034 12.13 -24.13 -41.01
CA ARG A 1034 11.37 -22.89 -40.96
C ARG A 1034 10.09 -23.04 -41.75
#